data_AF-A0A9K3L0C0-F1
#
_entry.id   AF-A0A9K3L0C0-F1
#
_cell.length_a   1.000
_cell.length_b   1.000
_cell.length_c   1.000
_cell.angle_alpha   90.00
_cell.angle_beta   90.00
_cell.angle_gamma   90.00
#
_symmetry.space_group_name_H-M   'P 1'
#
loop_
_entity.id
_entity.type
_entity.pdbx_description
1 polymer ?
#
loop_
_entity_poly.entity_id
_entity_poly.type
_entity_poly.pdbx_seq_one_letter_code
_entity_poly.pdbx_strand_id
1 'polypeptide(L)'
;MVSSFAVPILLIFLHLQNGFGFMTPPRPPNGKSHLSGWNSDGGGGLESSPTILVFPRWTCIDAIASEEAAILEGRQNGTNDGELEDVLCRDGGMINTNVSFLCRGGSADAILDGGKAAISRAATFWKSAFDNAISTVKSPFQGLFQSKTQKKEQELLQQLQTMPVKRVIVPNSTVLPVDVVRMAVKRSGLVGSPLRTDRVQEFAKHLKRWYVRKGYVLHSVTGATLKPETATAEITVEEPRVSRRPVDIVFCKEMVVDYDSGELMTFRQYREKKVKELQSSRESGTSRNRGFQRLDRQMEKKDLNTTLVATSGRTKASKIASALKLQPGQPFQWHENRWKKIATSGIFSKILRAGPERTNDGGVCLQVFVMEPPARHLEYGVGKSIWTNSWEGEVDFDWRNIFGGGESFGVLVRRGTKDSSPSVRLRYGDDKFGLEGGYDVELFTDFLGDTPKDVKGEGNTMEASEPEPRTGTDEDNLLHRRGATFRLRNPISPSLVSHSVGSASVERTSTTTGQHESIGSATLTLGPFRTLLPMDGRSSISTTITGGTRLQGISEAVSGTAQEEKSASNIFSASQFKPYSSASATARQVLPIYISSGTNDGRPITLAFQHSISTSTPNLPRHEAKAMGNAAQIRGASPMVLLLQL
;
A
#
# COMPACT_ATOMS: atom_id res chain seq x y z
N MET A 1 -17.55 21.10 -23.25
CA MET A 1 -17.77 19.66 -23.03
C MET A 1 -17.52 19.18 -21.58
N VAL A 2 -17.10 20.04 -20.63
CA VAL A 2 -16.80 19.64 -19.23
C VAL A 2 -17.96 19.90 -18.24
N SER A 3 -19.07 20.52 -18.67
CA SER A 3 -20.19 20.90 -17.77
C SER A 3 -21.23 19.81 -17.50
N SER A 4 -21.28 18.71 -18.26
CA SER A 4 -22.42 17.76 -18.19
C SER A 4 -22.32 16.64 -17.15
N PHE A 5 -21.21 16.47 -16.44
CA PHE A 5 -21.01 15.33 -15.52
C PHE A 5 -20.97 15.70 -14.03
N ALA A 6 -20.84 16.98 -13.65
CA ALA A 6 -20.72 17.38 -12.25
C ALA A 6 -22.09 17.57 -11.54
N VAL A 7 -23.13 17.93 -12.29
CA VAL A 7 -24.48 18.22 -11.77
C VAL A 7 -25.23 16.98 -11.24
N PRO A 8 -25.16 15.78 -11.85
CA PRO A 8 -25.91 14.61 -11.38
C PRO A 8 -25.41 14.07 -10.03
N ILE A 9 -24.12 14.19 -9.73
CA ILE A 9 -23.52 13.67 -8.49
C ILE A 9 -23.89 14.55 -7.28
N LEU A 10 -24.05 15.86 -7.49
CA LEU A 10 -24.49 16.80 -6.46
C LEU A 10 -25.98 16.60 -6.10
N LEU A 11 -26.83 16.24 -7.08
CA LEU A 11 -28.26 15.98 -6.90
C LEU A 11 -28.55 14.66 -6.16
N ILE A 12 -27.76 13.61 -6.39
CA ILE A 12 -27.88 12.33 -5.68
C ILE A 12 -27.57 12.51 -4.17
N PHE A 13 -26.68 13.44 -3.81
CA PHE A 13 -26.34 13.71 -2.41
C PHE A 13 -27.36 14.59 -1.67
N LEU A 14 -27.99 15.56 -2.34
CA LEU A 14 -29.08 16.35 -1.75
C LEU A 14 -30.33 15.50 -1.45
N HIS A 15 -30.55 14.42 -2.19
CA HIS A 15 -31.63 13.48 -1.90
C HIS A 15 -31.36 12.58 -0.69
N LEU A 16 -30.10 12.31 -0.35
CA LEU A 16 -29.72 11.51 0.82
C LEU A 16 -29.75 12.31 2.14
N GLN A 17 -29.65 13.64 2.09
CA GLN A 17 -29.75 14.50 3.28
C GLN A 17 -31.16 14.56 3.90
N ASN A 18 -32.21 14.27 3.12
CA ASN A 18 -33.59 14.27 3.61
C ASN A 18 -34.03 12.92 4.24
N GLY A 19 -33.14 11.92 4.30
CA GLY A 19 -33.48 10.56 4.73
C GLY A 19 -33.07 10.16 6.16
N PHE A 20 -32.32 10.98 6.89
CA PHE A 20 -31.86 10.64 8.25
C PHE A 20 -32.82 11.18 9.32
N GLY A 21 -33.95 10.50 9.49
CA GLY A 21 -34.79 10.62 10.68
C GLY A 21 -34.11 9.97 11.89
N PHE A 22 -34.03 10.71 13.00
CA PHE A 22 -33.49 10.25 14.28
C PHE A 22 -34.20 8.97 14.77
N MET A 23 -33.47 7.85 14.83
CA MET A 23 -33.87 6.66 15.59
C MET A 23 -33.59 6.90 17.08
N THR A 24 -34.65 6.97 17.88
CA THR A 24 -34.57 6.88 19.34
C THR A 24 -34.42 5.41 19.76
N PRO A 25 -33.65 5.10 20.83
CA PRO A 25 -33.45 3.73 21.28
C PRO A 25 -34.71 3.20 22.02
N PRO A 26 -35.09 1.92 21.84
CA PRO A 26 -36.24 1.35 22.53
C PRO A 26 -35.90 1.03 24.00
N ARG A 27 -36.84 1.33 24.90
CA ARG A 27 -36.86 0.85 26.29
C ARG A 27 -37.08 -0.67 26.33
N PRO A 28 -36.55 -1.39 27.34
CA PRO A 28 -36.79 -2.82 27.49
C PRO A 28 -38.18 -3.09 28.09
N PRO A 29 -38.94 -4.10 27.63
CA PRO A 29 -40.12 -4.55 28.33
C PRO A 29 -39.79 -5.71 29.29
N ASN A 30 -40.36 -5.60 30.48
CA ASN A 30 -40.51 -6.68 31.44
C ASN A 30 -41.39 -7.80 30.87
N GLY A 31 -40.92 -9.05 30.99
CA GLY A 31 -41.69 -10.17 31.55
C GLY A 31 -42.87 -10.80 30.78
N LYS A 32 -42.76 -12.13 30.65
CA LYS A 32 -43.80 -13.18 30.62
C LYS A 32 -44.39 -13.62 29.27
N SER A 33 -43.95 -14.83 28.87
CA SER A 33 -44.72 -16.00 28.38
C SER A 33 -45.97 -15.79 27.51
N HIS A 34 -45.96 -16.36 26.29
CA HIS A 34 -46.86 -17.47 25.90
C HIS A 34 -46.52 -18.02 24.49
N LEU A 35 -46.71 -19.33 24.35
CA LEU A 35 -46.65 -20.16 23.14
C LEU A 35 -47.85 -19.94 22.20
N SER A 36 -47.59 -19.86 20.88
CA SER A 36 -48.37 -20.34 19.72
C SER A 36 -47.84 -19.60 18.48
N GLY A 37 -47.37 -20.19 17.38
CA GLY A 37 -47.93 -21.29 16.62
C GLY A 37 -49.00 -20.76 15.66
N TRP A 38 -48.63 -20.44 14.41
CA TRP A 38 -49.47 -20.62 13.20
C TRP A 38 -48.75 -20.21 11.90
N ASN A 39 -48.91 -21.08 10.90
CA ASN A 39 -48.66 -20.89 9.47
C ASN A 39 -49.66 -19.89 8.86
N SER A 40 -49.26 -19.19 7.81
CA SER A 40 -50.01 -19.17 6.53
C SER A 40 -49.26 -18.44 5.42
N ASP A 41 -49.50 -18.94 4.22
CA ASP A 41 -49.05 -18.49 2.91
C ASP A 41 -49.43 -17.04 2.57
N GLY A 42 -48.71 -16.48 1.60
CA GLY A 42 -49.09 -15.25 0.93
C GLY A 42 -48.14 -14.86 -0.18
N GLY A 43 -48.38 -15.34 -1.39
CA GLY A 43 -47.71 -14.89 -2.60
C GLY A 43 -48.13 -13.47 -3.02
N GLY A 44 -47.23 -12.79 -3.72
CA GLY A 44 -47.48 -11.51 -4.36
C GLY A 44 -46.30 -11.16 -5.28
N GLY A 45 -46.56 -11.16 -6.59
CA GLY A 45 -45.57 -10.95 -7.63
C GLY A 45 -45.41 -9.50 -8.09
N LEU A 46 -44.55 -9.38 -9.11
CA LEU A 46 -44.33 -8.25 -10.04
C LEU A 46 -43.60 -7.02 -9.48
N GLU A 47 -42.37 -6.80 -9.96
CA GLU A 47 -42.12 -5.85 -11.06
C GLU A 47 -40.65 -5.92 -11.53
N SER A 48 -40.48 -6.28 -12.80
CA SER A 48 -39.20 -6.37 -13.51
C SER A 48 -38.85 -5.03 -14.15
N SER A 49 -37.66 -4.49 -13.83
CA SER A 49 -37.05 -3.35 -14.54
C SER A 49 -35.95 -3.82 -15.51
N PRO A 50 -35.70 -3.10 -16.61
CA PRO A 50 -34.99 -3.64 -17.77
C PRO A 50 -33.47 -3.66 -17.57
N THR A 51 -32.86 -4.78 -17.96
CA THR A 51 -31.40 -4.94 -18.02
C THR A 51 -30.89 -4.39 -19.36
N ILE A 52 -30.16 -3.28 -19.32
CA ILE A 52 -29.44 -2.74 -20.48
C ILE A 52 -28.08 -3.45 -20.55
N LEU A 53 -27.91 -4.34 -21.52
CA LEU A 53 -26.63 -4.98 -21.84
C LEU A 53 -25.87 -4.09 -22.83
N VAL A 54 -24.81 -3.44 -22.36
CA VAL A 54 -23.82 -2.77 -23.22
C VAL A 54 -22.61 -3.69 -23.37
N PHE A 55 -22.37 -4.17 -24.60
CA PHE A 55 -21.14 -4.87 -24.98
C PHE A 55 -20.06 -3.86 -25.36
N PRO A 56 -18.87 -3.86 -24.73
CA PRO A 56 -17.71 -3.26 -25.37
C PRO A 56 -17.12 -4.24 -26.38
N ARG A 57 -17.05 -3.76 -27.62
CA ARG A 57 -16.38 -4.33 -28.79
C ARG A 57 -14.87 -4.38 -28.51
N TRP A 58 -14.28 -5.58 -28.47
CA TRP A 58 -12.84 -5.75 -28.35
C TRP A 58 -12.22 -5.70 -29.74
N THR A 59 -11.54 -4.61 -30.08
CA THR A 59 -10.56 -4.57 -31.17
C THR A 59 -9.18 -4.83 -30.59
N CYS A 60 -8.61 -5.97 -30.95
CA CYS A 60 -7.19 -6.30 -30.77
C CYS A 60 -6.33 -5.29 -31.54
N ILE A 61 -5.32 -4.73 -30.86
CA ILE A 61 -4.05 -4.36 -31.50
C ILE A 61 -2.96 -4.92 -30.59
N ASP A 62 -2.44 -6.09 -30.97
CA ASP A 62 -1.18 -6.63 -30.47
C ASP A 62 -0.06 -5.97 -31.28
N ALA A 63 0.60 -4.97 -30.70
CA ALA A 63 1.89 -4.48 -31.17
C ALA A 63 2.61 -3.85 -29.99
N ILE A 64 3.64 -4.54 -29.48
CA ILE A 64 4.90 -4.06 -28.88
C ILE A 64 5.50 -5.30 -28.22
N ALA A 65 6.18 -6.09 -29.05
CA ALA A 65 7.09 -7.15 -28.65
C ALA A 65 8.07 -7.40 -29.81
N SER A 66 8.80 -6.36 -30.25
CA SER A 66 9.90 -6.54 -31.21
C SER A 66 10.88 -5.36 -31.26
N GLU A 67 11.40 -4.87 -30.13
CA GLU A 67 12.47 -3.85 -30.19
C GLU A 67 13.63 -4.00 -29.19
N GLU A 68 13.65 -5.08 -28.38
CA GLU A 68 14.76 -5.33 -27.42
C GLU A 68 15.67 -6.51 -27.79
N ALA A 69 15.71 -6.92 -29.05
CA ALA A 69 16.53 -8.05 -29.53
C ALA A 69 17.63 -7.67 -30.54
N ALA A 70 17.98 -6.39 -30.69
CA ALA A 70 18.87 -5.94 -31.77
C ALA A 70 20.14 -5.16 -31.33
N ILE A 71 20.59 -5.23 -30.07
CA ILE A 71 21.82 -4.52 -29.63
C ILE A 71 22.73 -5.40 -28.76
N LEU A 72 23.03 -6.63 -29.19
CA LEU A 72 24.08 -7.44 -28.53
C LEU A 72 24.71 -8.46 -29.48
N GLU A 73 25.12 -8.03 -30.67
CA GLU A 73 26.15 -8.71 -31.46
C GLU A 73 27.15 -7.67 -31.95
N GLY A 74 28.36 -7.67 -31.39
CA GLY A 74 29.44 -6.83 -31.91
C GLY A 74 30.52 -6.42 -30.91
N ARG A 75 31.29 -7.39 -30.37
CA ARG A 75 32.76 -7.24 -30.20
C ARG A 75 33.39 -8.53 -29.68
N GLN A 76 33.96 -9.30 -30.61
CA GLN A 76 35.12 -10.14 -30.35
C GLN A 76 36.36 -9.25 -30.29
N ASN A 77 37.23 -9.49 -29.30
CA ASN A 77 38.70 -9.55 -29.40
C ASN A 77 39.33 -9.54 -28.00
N GLY A 78 40.21 -10.51 -27.73
CA GLY A 78 41.10 -10.45 -26.58
C GLY A 78 41.36 -11.81 -25.93
N THR A 79 42.11 -12.65 -26.65
CA THR A 79 42.87 -13.79 -26.10
C THR A 79 43.80 -13.34 -24.98
N ASN A 80 43.83 -14.08 -23.87
CA ASN A 80 45.04 -14.35 -23.11
C ASN A 80 44.80 -15.60 -22.26
N ASP A 81 45.42 -16.68 -22.71
CA ASP A 81 45.51 -17.97 -22.02
C ASP A 81 46.50 -17.85 -20.86
N GLY A 82 46.11 -18.43 -19.73
CA GLY A 82 46.93 -18.56 -18.54
C GLY A 82 46.49 -19.79 -17.77
N GLU A 83 46.99 -20.95 -18.21
CA GLU A 83 46.91 -22.22 -17.50
C GLU A 83 47.61 -22.10 -16.13
N LEU A 84 46.96 -22.54 -15.06
CA LEU A 84 47.67 -23.00 -13.85
C LEU A 84 46.85 -24.05 -13.08
N GLU A 85 47.26 -25.28 -13.33
CA GLU A 85 47.30 -26.52 -12.54
C GLU A 85 46.26 -26.89 -11.46
N ASP A 86 45.82 -28.14 -11.62
CA ASP A 86 45.28 -29.08 -10.64
C ASP A 86 46.14 -29.22 -9.37
N VAL A 87 45.50 -29.20 -8.19
CA VAL A 87 46.00 -29.91 -7.00
C VAL A 87 44.85 -30.64 -6.28
N LEU A 88 45.15 -31.91 -6.02
CA LEU A 88 44.32 -32.98 -5.48
C LEU A 88 43.75 -32.77 -4.05
N CYS A 89 42.61 -33.46 -3.87
CA CYS A 89 41.95 -33.96 -2.66
C CYS A 89 42.67 -33.87 -1.31
N ARG A 90 41.90 -33.50 -0.27
CA ARG A 90 42.02 -34.15 1.04
C ARG A 90 40.68 -34.22 1.79
N ASP A 91 40.25 -35.45 2.05
CA ASP A 91 39.18 -35.80 2.98
C ASP A 91 39.50 -35.35 4.41
N GLY A 92 38.46 -34.91 5.13
CA GLY A 92 38.51 -34.61 6.55
C GLY A 92 37.15 -34.18 7.06
N GLY A 93 36.35 -35.15 7.50
CA GLY A 93 35.01 -34.91 8.03
C GLY A 93 35.02 -34.10 9.32
N MET A 94 34.09 -33.15 9.44
CA MET A 94 33.39 -32.88 10.69
C MET A 94 32.07 -32.15 10.39
N ILE A 95 31.02 -32.69 10.99
CA ILE A 95 29.64 -32.19 10.95
C ILE A 95 29.62 -30.85 11.71
N ASN A 96 29.30 -29.73 11.05
CA ASN A 96 28.66 -28.58 11.69
C ASN A 96 27.99 -27.63 10.69
N THR A 97 26.69 -27.46 10.90
CA THR A 97 25.75 -26.41 10.46
C THR A 97 26.12 -25.56 9.23
N ASN A 98 25.40 -25.80 8.13
CA ASN A 98 25.36 -25.00 6.92
C ASN A 98 24.96 -23.53 7.21
N VAL A 99 25.95 -22.64 7.23
CA VAL A 99 25.77 -21.20 7.00
C VAL A 99 25.90 -20.96 5.50
N SER A 100 24.78 -20.77 4.81
CA SER A 100 24.79 -20.43 3.39
C SER A 100 25.17 -18.96 3.19
N PHE A 101 26.30 -18.71 2.53
CA PHE A 101 26.70 -17.39 2.04
C PHE A 101 25.71 -16.91 0.96
N LEU A 102 24.95 -15.86 1.26
CA LEU A 102 24.03 -15.22 0.31
C LEU A 102 24.75 -14.11 -0.45
N CYS A 103 25.20 -14.44 -1.66
CA CYS A 103 25.70 -13.46 -2.63
C CYS A 103 24.58 -12.52 -3.11
N ARG A 104 25.00 -11.31 -3.47
CA ARG A 104 24.19 -10.11 -3.69
C ARG A 104 23.40 -10.16 -5.01
N GLY A 105 22.08 -9.93 -4.92
CA GLY A 105 21.26 -9.43 -6.04
C GLY A 105 20.40 -10.48 -6.78
N GLY A 106 19.16 -10.69 -6.31
CA GLY A 106 18.12 -11.39 -7.07
C GLY A 106 17.10 -10.42 -7.66
N SER A 107 17.12 -10.26 -8.98
CA SER A 107 16.06 -9.63 -9.79
C SER A 107 14.73 -10.40 -9.67
N ALA A 108 13.63 -9.78 -10.10
CA ALA A 108 12.30 -10.38 -10.21
C ALA A 108 12.27 -11.68 -11.05
N ASP A 109 13.35 -11.99 -11.77
CA ASP A 109 13.56 -13.21 -12.56
C ASP A 109 13.57 -14.50 -11.72
N ALA A 110 13.80 -14.42 -10.41
CA ALA A 110 13.80 -15.61 -9.53
C ALA A 110 12.43 -16.34 -9.48
N ILE A 111 11.32 -15.62 -9.72
CA ILE A 111 9.98 -16.22 -9.80
C ILE A 111 9.80 -16.99 -11.13
N LEU A 112 10.42 -16.50 -12.21
CA LEU A 112 10.42 -17.17 -13.51
C LEU A 112 11.26 -18.45 -13.49
N ASP A 113 12.38 -18.45 -12.78
CA ASP A 113 13.27 -19.61 -12.69
C ASP A 113 12.68 -20.76 -11.86
N GLY A 114 11.92 -20.46 -10.79
CA GLY A 114 11.11 -21.48 -10.11
C GLY A 114 10.07 -22.12 -11.06
N GLY A 115 9.52 -21.34 -11.99
CA GLY A 115 8.63 -21.81 -13.04
C GLY A 115 9.31 -22.70 -14.08
N LYS A 116 10.58 -22.44 -14.43
CA LYS A 116 11.40 -23.27 -15.33
C LYS A 116 11.79 -24.59 -14.67
N ALA A 117 12.17 -24.57 -13.40
CA ALA A 117 12.49 -25.79 -12.63
C ALA A 117 11.28 -26.72 -12.52
N ALA A 118 10.06 -26.18 -12.32
CA ALA A 118 8.83 -26.98 -12.32
C ALA A 118 8.51 -27.58 -13.71
N ILE A 119 8.75 -26.85 -14.81
CA ILE A 119 8.59 -27.37 -16.18
C ILE A 119 9.61 -28.48 -16.45
N SER A 120 10.87 -28.29 -16.06
CA SER A 120 11.92 -29.30 -16.23
C SER A 120 11.60 -30.57 -15.44
N ARG A 121 11.10 -30.45 -14.19
CA ARG A 121 10.65 -31.59 -13.38
C ARG A 121 9.41 -32.29 -13.97
N ALA A 122 8.45 -31.55 -14.49
CA ALA A 122 7.29 -32.15 -15.16
C ALA A 122 7.72 -32.88 -16.45
N ALA A 123 8.58 -32.26 -17.27
CA ALA A 123 9.07 -32.87 -18.50
C ALA A 123 9.92 -34.12 -18.23
N THR A 124 10.79 -34.09 -17.22
CA THR A 124 11.59 -35.27 -16.80
C THR A 124 10.73 -36.34 -16.15
N PHE A 125 9.73 -35.98 -15.33
CA PHE A 125 8.76 -36.93 -14.81
C PHE A 125 8.03 -37.65 -15.94
N TRP A 126 7.46 -36.91 -16.90
CA TRP A 126 6.76 -37.51 -18.04
C TRP A 126 7.66 -38.36 -18.93
N LYS A 127 8.87 -37.88 -19.21
CA LYS A 127 9.87 -38.64 -19.96
C LYS A 127 10.24 -39.92 -19.23
N SER A 128 10.49 -39.88 -17.92
CA SER A 128 10.81 -41.07 -17.11
C SER A 128 9.61 -42.01 -16.91
N ALA A 129 8.39 -41.49 -16.77
CA ALA A 129 7.20 -42.31 -16.57
C ALA A 129 6.83 -43.07 -17.85
N PHE A 130 6.97 -42.43 -19.02
CA PHE A 130 6.79 -43.10 -20.31
C PHE A 130 8.00 -43.96 -20.70
N ASP A 131 9.23 -43.48 -20.52
CA ASP A 131 10.44 -44.24 -20.88
C ASP A 131 10.62 -45.46 -19.97
N ASN A 132 10.27 -45.40 -18.67
CA ASN A 132 10.30 -46.59 -17.80
C ASN A 132 9.13 -47.54 -18.10
N ALA A 133 7.94 -47.03 -18.42
CA ALA A 133 6.84 -47.88 -18.86
C ALA A 133 7.14 -48.57 -20.21
N ILE A 134 7.92 -47.95 -21.09
CA ILE A 134 8.29 -48.48 -22.41
C ILE A 134 9.56 -49.35 -22.36
N SER A 135 10.54 -49.03 -21.49
CA SER A 135 11.81 -49.78 -21.38
C SER A 135 11.72 -51.01 -20.49
N THR A 136 10.84 -51.03 -19.47
CA THR A 136 10.56 -52.25 -18.69
C THR A 136 9.87 -53.33 -19.54
N VAL A 137 9.32 -52.95 -20.71
CA VAL A 137 8.72 -53.85 -21.71
C VAL A 137 9.73 -54.28 -22.80
N LYS A 138 10.96 -53.75 -22.80
CA LYS A 138 12.02 -54.08 -23.77
C LYS A 138 13.25 -54.73 -23.13
N SER A 139 13.08 -55.71 -22.25
CA SER A 139 14.17 -56.65 -21.96
C SER A 139 14.16 -57.81 -22.99
N PRO A 140 15.30 -58.16 -23.64
CA PRO A 140 15.32 -59.08 -24.79
C PRO A 140 15.36 -60.58 -24.43
N PHE A 141 14.86 -61.00 -23.25
CA PHE A 141 15.05 -62.38 -22.75
C PHE A 141 13.78 -63.12 -22.27
N GLN A 142 12.64 -62.93 -22.93
CA GLN A 142 11.41 -63.71 -22.67
C GLN A 142 10.68 -64.14 -23.96
N GLY A 143 11.42 -64.75 -24.89
CA GLY A 143 10.78 -65.59 -25.91
C GLY A 143 10.47 -66.96 -25.30
N LEU A 144 9.21 -67.18 -24.87
CA LEU A 144 8.40 -68.37 -25.24
C LEU A 144 7.07 -68.54 -24.47
N PHE A 145 6.77 -67.76 -23.43
CA PHE A 145 5.44 -67.80 -22.79
C PHE A 145 4.96 -66.39 -22.44
N GLN A 146 4.46 -65.66 -23.44
CA GLN A 146 3.62 -64.50 -23.18
C GLN A 146 2.31 -65.00 -22.56
N SER A 147 2.16 -64.79 -21.26
CA SER A 147 0.92 -65.09 -20.55
C SER A 147 -0.25 -64.35 -21.22
N LYS A 148 -1.45 -64.97 -21.27
CA LYS A 148 -2.67 -64.36 -21.85
C LYS A 148 -2.96 -62.94 -21.30
N THR A 149 -2.46 -62.63 -20.11
CA THR A 149 -2.48 -61.31 -19.46
C THR A 149 -1.66 -60.25 -20.19
N GLN A 150 -0.43 -60.54 -20.64
CA GLN A 150 0.39 -59.58 -21.38
C GLN A 150 -0.21 -59.21 -22.74
N LYS A 151 -0.82 -60.19 -23.44
CA LYS A 151 -1.47 -59.93 -24.73
C LYS A 151 -2.68 -59.01 -24.56
N LYS A 152 -3.50 -59.24 -23.53
CA LYS A 152 -4.62 -58.35 -23.17
C LYS A 152 -4.13 -56.94 -22.81
N GLU A 153 -3.01 -56.82 -22.11
CA GLU A 153 -2.43 -55.53 -21.73
C GLU A 153 -1.90 -54.76 -22.96
N GLN A 154 -1.23 -55.44 -23.90
CA GLN A 154 -0.81 -54.84 -25.17
C GLN A 154 -2.00 -54.40 -26.04
N GLU A 155 -3.06 -55.20 -26.11
CA GLU A 155 -4.31 -54.84 -26.79
C GLU A 155 -4.95 -53.60 -26.15
N LEU A 156 -4.96 -53.51 -24.81
CA LEU A 156 -5.47 -52.37 -24.07
C LEU A 156 -4.62 -51.10 -24.31
N LEU A 157 -3.29 -51.22 -24.37
CA LEU A 157 -2.39 -50.12 -24.71
C LEU A 157 -2.60 -49.61 -26.14
N GLN A 158 -2.76 -50.50 -27.13
CA GLN A 158 -3.07 -50.10 -28.51
C GLN A 158 -4.45 -49.42 -28.60
N GLN A 159 -5.43 -49.91 -27.84
CA GLN A 159 -6.74 -49.29 -27.74
C GLN A 159 -6.65 -47.89 -27.11
N LEU A 160 -5.90 -47.71 -26.02
CA LEU A 160 -5.70 -46.41 -25.37
C LEU A 160 -5.00 -45.39 -26.27
N GLN A 161 -4.10 -45.84 -27.15
CA GLN A 161 -3.42 -44.96 -28.11
C GLN A 161 -4.35 -44.38 -29.19
N THR A 162 -5.43 -45.08 -29.52
CA THR A 162 -6.36 -44.70 -30.60
C THR A 162 -7.70 -44.18 -30.07
N MET A 163 -8.04 -44.44 -28.81
CA MET A 163 -9.32 -44.06 -28.23
C MET A 163 -9.46 -42.53 -28.09
N PRO A 164 -10.49 -41.92 -28.71
CA PRO A 164 -10.72 -40.49 -28.60
C PRO A 164 -11.26 -40.12 -27.21
N VAL A 165 -10.75 -39.04 -26.62
CA VAL A 165 -11.21 -38.54 -25.33
C VAL A 165 -12.62 -37.94 -25.48
N LYS A 166 -13.59 -38.43 -24.72
CA LYS A 166 -14.97 -37.92 -24.72
C LYS A 166 -15.17 -36.80 -23.70
N ARG A 167 -14.55 -36.92 -22.53
CA ARG A 167 -14.72 -35.99 -21.41
C ARG A 167 -13.39 -35.74 -20.72
N VAL A 168 -13.23 -34.56 -20.14
CA VAL A 168 -12.07 -34.20 -19.33
C VAL A 168 -12.55 -33.78 -17.95
N ILE A 169 -11.92 -34.31 -16.90
CA ILE A 169 -12.21 -33.94 -15.51
C ILE A 169 -10.92 -33.60 -14.77
N VAL A 170 -11.03 -32.71 -13.78
CA VAL A 170 -9.92 -32.26 -12.93
C VAL A 170 -10.33 -32.48 -11.47
N PRO A 171 -10.24 -33.72 -10.95
CA PRO A 171 -10.88 -34.09 -9.69
C PRO A 171 -10.28 -33.41 -8.46
N ASN A 172 -8.98 -33.08 -8.48
CA ASN A 172 -8.25 -32.55 -7.31
C ASN A 172 -8.29 -31.01 -7.20
N SER A 173 -8.95 -30.33 -8.14
CA SER A 173 -8.96 -28.87 -8.15
C SER A 173 -10.06 -28.32 -7.24
N THR A 174 -9.69 -27.41 -6.36
CA THR A 174 -10.62 -26.63 -5.52
C THR A 174 -10.89 -25.24 -6.10
N VAL A 175 -10.01 -24.77 -6.98
CA VAL A 175 -9.97 -23.39 -7.46
C VAL A 175 -10.47 -23.22 -8.88
N LEU A 176 -10.30 -24.22 -9.76
CA LEU A 176 -10.62 -24.09 -11.18
C LEU A 176 -12.13 -24.11 -11.43
N PRO A 177 -12.69 -23.04 -12.02
CA PRO A 177 -14.06 -23.08 -12.51
C PRO A 177 -14.19 -24.05 -13.70
N VAL A 178 -15.33 -24.75 -13.77
CA VAL A 178 -15.62 -25.71 -14.85
C VAL A 178 -15.53 -25.06 -16.24
N ASP A 179 -15.89 -23.78 -16.36
CA ASP A 179 -15.84 -23.05 -17.63
C ASP A 179 -14.41 -22.83 -18.13
N VAL A 180 -13.47 -22.61 -17.21
CA VAL A 180 -12.05 -22.45 -17.54
C VAL A 180 -11.48 -23.75 -18.06
N VAL A 181 -11.83 -24.87 -17.43
CA VAL A 181 -11.48 -26.21 -17.89
C VAL A 181 -12.07 -26.45 -19.28
N ARG A 182 -13.37 -26.22 -19.48
CA ARG A 182 -14.03 -26.38 -20.79
C ARG A 182 -13.37 -25.54 -21.89
N MET A 183 -13.05 -24.28 -21.63
CA MET A 183 -12.35 -23.42 -22.58
C MET A 183 -10.94 -23.94 -22.90
N ALA A 184 -10.19 -24.38 -21.89
CA ALA A 184 -8.84 -24.93 -22.09
C ALA A 184 -8.87 -26.25 -22.89
N VAL A 185 -9.87 -27.11 -22.63
CA VAL A 185 -10.12 -28.34 -23.40
C VAL A 185 -10.43 -28.03 -24.86
N LYS A 186 -11.31 -27.06 -25.12
CA LYS A 186 -11.68 -26.64 -26.48
C LYS A 186 -10.48 -26.08 -27.24
N ARG A 187 -9.66 -25.26 -26.59
CA ARG A 187 -8.47 -24.64 -27.22
C ARG A 187 -7.35 -25.64 -27.51
N SER A 188 -7.13 -26.60 -26.62
CA SER A 188 -6.12 -27.64 -26.81
C SER A 188 -6.56 -28.72 -27.81
N GLY A 189 -7.85 -28.83 -28.14
CA GLY A 189 -8.36 -29.90 -29.00
C GLY A 189 -8.29 -31.28 -28.35
N LEU A 190 -8.31 -31.33 -27.01
CA LEU A 190 -8.14 -32.58 -26.26
C LEU A 190 -9.35 -33.52 -26.41
N VAL A 191 -10.57 -32.96 -26.44
CA VAL A 191 -11.81 -33.74 -26.68
C VAL A 191 -11.95 -34.06 -28.16
N GLY A 192 -12.28 -35.32 -28.47
CA GLY A 192 -12.40 -35.84 -29.83
C GLY A 192 -11.09 -36.38 -30.41
N SER A 193 -9.95 -36.14 -29.75
CA SER A 193 -8.63 -36.63 -30.16
C SER A 193 -8.13 -37.72 -29.21
N PRO A 194 -7.22 -38.61 -29.64
CA PRO A 194 -6.50 -39.50 -28.72
C PRO A 194 -5.69 -38.71 -27.69
N LEU A 195 -5.47 -39.28 -26.50
CA LEU A 195 -4.71 -38.63 -25.43
C LEU A 195 -3.21 -38.53 -25.80
N ARG A 196 -2.84 -37.47 -26.50
CA ARG A 196 -1.44 -37.16 -26.88
C ARG A 196 -0.78 -36.20 -25.90
N THR A 197 0.51 -36.40 -25.66
CA THR A 197 1.33 -35.55 -24.78
C THR A 197 1.27 -34.08 -25.17
N ASP A 198 1.34 -33.78 -26.46
CA ASP A 198 1.38 -32.40 -26.96
C ASP A 198 0.09 -31.63 -26.62
N ARG A 199 -1.05 -32.32 -26.71
CA ARG A 199 -2.38 -31.78 -26.41
C ARG A 199 -2.56 -31.58 -24.91
N VAL A 200 -2.05 -32.51 -24.10
CA VAL A 200 -2.02 -32.39 -22.64
C VAL A 200 -1.12 -31.22 -22.21
N GLN A 201 0.03 -31.04 -22.85
CA GLN A 201 0.93 -29.90 -22.59
C GLN A 201 0.30 -28.57 -22.98
N GLU A 202 -0.41 -28.51 -24.11
CA GLU A 202 -1.15 -27.32 -24.54
C GLU A 202 -2.29 -26.98 -23.56
N PHE A 203 -3.04 -28.00 -23.12
CA PHE A 203 -4.05 -27.85 -22.07
C PHE A 203 -3.43 -27.33 -20.76
N ALA A 204 -2.33 -27.93 -20.31
CA ALA A 204 -1.60 -27.52 -19.11
C ALA A 204 -1.08 -26.09 -19.21
N LYS A 205 -0.60 -25.67 -20.39
CA LYS A 205 -0.17 -24.29 -20.68
C LYS A 205 -1.33 -23.30 -20.55
N HIS A 206 -2.53 -23.66 -20.99
CA HIS A 206 -3.72 -22.83 -20.82
C HIS A 206 -4.15 -22.71 -19.35
N LEU A 207 -4.18 -23.81 -18.59
CA LEU A 207 -4.44 -23.76 -17.16
C LEU A 207 -3.40 -22.94 -16.41
N LYS A 208 -2.11 -23.13 -16.75
CA LYS A 208 -1.01 -22.37 -16.14
C LYS A 208 -1.16 -20.88 -16.32
N ARG A 209 -1.47 -20.43 -17.54
CA ARG A 209 -1.76 -19.02 -17.82
C ARG A 209 -2.92 -18.48 -16.98
N TRP A 210 -3.96 -19.28 -16.78
CA TRP A 210 -5.10 -18.87 -15.94
C TRP A 210 -4.70 -18.75 -14.47
N TYR A 211 -4.00 -19.74 -13.91
CA TYR A 211 -3.54 -19.70 -12.52
C TYR A 211 -2.61 -18.52 -12.24
N VAL A 212 -1.61 -18.29 -13.11
CA VAL A 212 -0.72 -17.13 -13.00
C VAL A 212 -1.52 -15.83 -13.02
N ARG A 213 -2.47 -15.68 -13.95
CA ARG A 213 -3.32 -14.48 -14.03
C ARG A 213 -4.18 -14.28 -12.79
N LYS A 214 -4.57 -15.36 -12.11
CA LYS A 214 -5.30 -15.30 -10.84
C LYS A 214 -4.39 -15.20 -9.62
N GLY A 215 -3.07 -15.21 -9.78
CA GLY A 215 -2.09 -15.10 -8.69
C GLY A 215 -1.79 -16.42 -7.97
N TYR A 216 -2.26 -17.57 -8.46
CA TYR A 216 -1.89 -18.86 -7.87
C TYR A 216 -0.50 -19.26 -8.36
N VAL A 217 0.50 -19.08 -7.51
CA VAL A 217 1.91 -19.39 -7.82
C VAL A 217 2.21 -20.83 -7.36
N LEU A 218 3.17 -21.49 -8.00
CA LEU A 218 3.59 -22.87 -7.71
C LEU A 218 2.57 -23.98 -8.05
N HIS A 219 1.49 -23.67 -8.77
CA HIS A 219 0.61 -24.70 -9.30
C HIS A 219 1.36 -25.55 -10.33
N SER A 220 1.02 -26.85 -10.39
CA SER A 220 1.60 -27.77 -11.37
C SER A 220 0.51 -28.69 -11.92
N VAL A 221 0.59 -29.03 -13.20
CA VAL A 221 -0.22 -30.10 -13.79
C VAL A 221 0.65 -31.36 -13.75
N THR A 222 0.32 -32.27 -12.85
CA THR A 222 1.20 -33.39 -12.48
C THR A 222 1.01 -34.62 -13.36
N GLY A 223 -0.20 -34.82 -13.89
CA GLY A 223 -0.58 -36.08 -14.51
C GLY A 223 -1.82 -35.96 -15.40
N ALA A 224 -1.93 -36.91 -16.31
CA ALA A 224 -3.10 -37.13 -17.16
C ALA A 224 -3.28 -38.63 -17.36
N THR A 225 -4.41 -39.17 -16.91
CA THR A 225 -4.74 -40.59 -17.00
C THR A 225 -6.05 -40.77 -17.76
N LEU A 226 -6.07 -41.66 -18.76
CA LEU A 226 -7.27 -41.96 -19.53
C LEU A 226 -8.00 -43.16 -18.92
N LYS A 227 -9.25 -42.98 -18.48
CA LYS A 227 -10.10 -44.10 -18.05
C LYS A 227 -10.75 -44.76 -19.28
N PRO A 228 -10.41 -46.03 -19.59
CA PRO A 228 -10.89 -46.71 -20.80
C PRO A 228 -12.42 -46.85 -20.82
N GLU A 229 -13.04 -47.16 -19.68
CA GLU A 229 -14.47 -47.45 -19.58
C GLU A 229 -15.37 -46.28 -20.00
N THR A 230 -14.96 -45.04 -19.70
CA THR A 230 -15.76 -43.84 -19.95
C THR A 230 -15.16 -42.94 -21.03
N ALA A 231 -13.97 -43.29 -21.55
CA ALA A 231 -13.12 -42.42 -22.36
C ALA A 231 -12.94 -41.03 -21.73
N THR A 232 -12.82 -40.98 -20.40
CA THR A 232 -12.64 -39.74 -19.64
C THR A 232 -11.16 -39.54 -19.32
N ALA A 233 -10.58 -38.41 -19.73
CA ALA A 233 -9.25 -38.00 -19.33
C ALA A 233 -9.31 -37.31 -17.96
N GLU A 234 -8.67 -37.89 -16.96
CA GLU A 234 -8.50 -37.30 -15.64
C GLU A 234 -7.17 -36.58 -15.58
N ILE A 235 -7.20 -35.28 -15.33
CA ILE A 235 -6.02 -34.45 -15.26
C ILE A 235 -5.79 -34.08 -13.80
N THR A 236 -4.64 -34.47 -13.25
CA THR A 236 -4.29 -34.17 -11.87
C THR A 236 -3.53 -32.85 -11.81
N VAL A 237 -3.95 -31.99 -10.89
CA VAL A 237 -3.37 -30.67 -10.67
C VAL A 237 -3.00 -30.56 -9.19
N GLU A 238 -1.81 -30.01 -8.93
CA GLU A 238 -1.31 -29.70 -7.60
C GLU A 238 -1.58 -28.22 -7.32
N GLU A 239 -2.48 -27.96 -6.37
CA GLU A 239 -2.79 -26.62 -5.86
C GLU A 239 -2.20 -26.50 -4.44
N PRO A 240 -0.98 -25.97 -4.29
CA PRO A 240 -0.35 -25.89 -2.98
C PRO A 240 -1.17 -25.02 -2.03
N ARG A 241 -1.40 -25.53 -0.84
CA ARG A 241 -2.13 -24.83 0.23
C ARG A 241 -1.18 -24.01 1.08
N VAL A 242 -1.68 -22.90 1.61
CA VAL A 242 -0.97 -22.03 2.53
C VAL A 242 -0.66 -22.82 3.82
N SER A 243 0.61 -22.75 4.24
CA SER A 243 1.09 -23.38 5.47
C SER A 243 0.39 -22.81 6.72
N ARG A 244 0.50 -23.52 7.85
CA ARG A 244 0.03 -23.04 9.18
C ARG A 244 0.69 -21.71 9.57
N ARG A 245 1.90 -21.46 9.07
CA ARG A 245 2.61 -20.18 9.14
C ARG A 245 2.67 -19.58 7.73
N PRO A 246 1.70 -18.74 7.33
CA PRO A 246 1.61 -18.27 5.95
C PRO A 246 2.78 -17.40 5.50
N VAL A 247 3.43 -16.71 6.44
CA VAL A 247 4.57 -15.83 6.21
C VAL A 247 5.64 -16.19 7.22
N ASP A 248 6.89 -16.26 6.77
CA ASP A 248 8.08 -16.37 7.59
C ASP A 248 9.00 -15.19 7.29
N ILE A 249 9.39 -14.45 8.32
CA ILE A 249 10.22 -13.25 8.18
C ILE A 249 11.55 -13.49 8.87
N VAL A 250 12.62 -13.46 8.09
CA VAL A 250 13.99 -13.51 8.58
C VAL A 250 14.56 -12.10 8.53
N PHE A 251 14.63 -11.46 9.70
CA PHE A 251 15.24 -10.14 9.80
C PHE A 251 16.74 -10.26 9.73
N CYS A 252 17.34 -9.47 8.86
CA CYS A 252 18.78 -9.45 8.63
C CYS A 252 19.33 -8.09 9.08
N LYS A 253 20.50 -8.12 9.71
CA LYS A 253 21.29 -6.93 10.00
C LYS A 253 22.61 -7.06 9.27
N GLU A 254 22.98 -5.99 8.58
CA GLU A 254 24.29 -5.88 7.95
C GLU A 254 25.34 -5.63 9.04
N MET A 255 26.34 -6.51 9.10
CA MET A 255 27.47 -6.45 10.02
C MET A 255 28.77 -6.43 9.23
N VAL A 256 29.79 -5.78 9.77
CA VAL A 256 31.13 -5.74 9.19
C VAL A 256 31.90 -6.95 9.73
N VAL A 257 32.52 -7.72 8.84
CA VAL A 257 33.49 -8.75 9.21
C VAL A 257 34.84 -8.05 9.34
N ASP A 258 35.38 -8.04 10.55
CA ASP A 258 36.71 -7.49 10.78
C ASP A 258 37.77 -8.38 10.13
N TYR A 259 38.65 -7.79 9.30
CA TYR A 259 39.64 -8.56 8.54
C TYR A 259 40.67 -9.25 9.44
N ASP A 260 41.03 -8.62 10.56
CA ASP A 260 42.10 -9.11 11.43
C ASP A 260 41.61 -10.24 12.34
N SER A 261 40.42 -10.11 12.91
CA SER A 261 39.87 -11.08 13.87
C SER A 261 38.85 -12.06 13.28
N GLY A 262 38.25 -11.74 12.12
CA GLY A 262 37.06 -12.43 11.62
C GLY A 262 35.79 -12.18 12.44
N GLU A 263 35.85 -11.33 13.48
CA GLU A 263 34.71 -11.06 14.35
C GLU A 263 33.65 -10.19 13.64
N LEU A 264 32.37 -10.49 13.91
CA LEU A 264 31.24 -9.72 13.41
C LEU A 264 31.02 -8.49 14.27
N MET A 265 31.30 -7.31 13.72
CA MET A 265 31.13 -6.03 14.41
C MET A 265 30.04 -5.18 13.77
N THR A 266 29.36 -4.35 14.57
CA THR A 266 28.48 -3.32 14.02
C THR A 266 29.31 -2.21 13.35
N PHE A 267 28.74 -1.49 12.37
CA PHE A 267 29.41 -0.34 11.74
C PHE A 267 29.93 0.70 12.75
N ARG A 268 29.20 0.90 13.86
CA ARG A 268 29.62 1.81 14.93
C ARG A 268 30.85 1.27 15.67
N GLN A 269 30.82 0.01 16.09
CA GLN A 269 31.96 -0.63 16.75
C GLN A 269 33.19 -0.68 15.84
N TYR A 270 33.01 -0.98 14.55
CA TYR A 270 34.10 -0.98 13.58
C TYR A 270 34.72 0.42 13.43
N ARG A 271 33.90 1.47 13.35
CA ARG A 271 34.38 2.86 13.34
C ARG A 271 35.13 3.21 14.62
N GLU A 272 34.58 2.88 15.79
CA GLU A 272 35.22 3.12 17.09
C GLU A 272 36.57 2.36 17.21
N LYS A 273 36.63 1.11 16.74
CA LYS A 273 37.86 0.32 16.67
C LYS A 273 38.91 0.99 15.78
N LYS A 274 38.53 1.41 14.57
CA LYS A 274 39.44 2.09 13.64
C LYS A 274 39.90 3.44 14.17
N VAL A 275 39.04 4.19 14.87
CA VAL A 275 39.44 5.43 15.56
C VAL A 275 40.47 5.14 16.67
N LYS A 276 40.26 4.10 17.48
CA LYS A 276 41.23 3.69 18.53
C LYS A 276 42.56 3.21 17.94
N GLU A 277 42.52 2.43 16.87
CA GLU A 277 43.71 1.96 16.15
C GLU A 277 44.54 3.15 15.65
N LEU A 278 43.88 4.16 15.08
CA LEU A 278 44.52 5.41 14.64
C LEU A 278 45.08 6.23 15.81
N GLN A 279 44.39 6.29 16.94
CA GLN A 279 44.88 6.96 18.15
C GLN A 279 46.13 6.26 18.71
N SER A 280 46.12 4.92 18.82
CA SER A 280 47.29 4.14 19.26
C SER A 280 48.49 4.24 18.30
N SER A 281 48.23 4.34 16.99
CA SER A 281 49.27 4.57 15.98
C SER A 281 49.91 5.96 16.09
N ARG A 282 49.17 6.94 16.66
CA ARG A 282 49.70 8.28 16.94
C ARG A 282 50.58 8.27 18.18
N GLU A 283 50.17 7.57 19.24
CA GLU A 283 50.93 7.45 20.49
C GLU A 283 52.24 6.69 20.30
N SER A 284 52.27 5.70 19.39
CA SER A 284 53.48 4.94 19.05
C SER A 284 54.48 5.69 18.15
N GLY A 285 54.19 6.93 17.74
CA GLY A 285 55.15 7.81 17.06
C GLY A 285 55.54 7.41 15.63
N THR A 286 54.96 6.35 15.09
CA THR A 286 55.31 5.78 13.78
C THR A 286 54.63 6.45 12.59
N SER A 287 53.62 7.30 12.80
CA SER A 287 52.85 7.93 11.71
C SER A 287 52.90 9.46 11.72
N ARG A 288 53.65 10.05 10.77
CA ARG A 288 53.75 11.50 10.55
C ARG A 288 52.46 12.08 9.95
N ASN A 289 51.60 12.66 10.78
CA ASN A 289 50.63 13.78 10.60
C ASN A 289 49.83 14.04 9.28
N ARG A 290 49.98 13.30 8.16
CA ARG A 290 49.28 13.62 6.89
C ARG A 290 48.00 12.83 6.59
N GLY A 291 47.67 11.78 7.35
CA GLY A 291 46.56 10.87 7.02
C GLY A 291 45.19 11.18 7.64
N PHE A 292 45.12 11.97 8.72
CA PHE A 292 43.93 12.00 9.59
C PHE A 292 42.70 12.66 8.95
N GLN A 293 42.88 13.66 8.07
CA GLN A 293 41.77 14.35 7.41
C GLN A 293 41.09 13.53 6.29
N ARG A 294 41.66 12.40 5.85
CA ARG A 294 41.08 11.56 4.79
C ARG A 294 40.18 10.44 5.32
N LEU A 295 40.42 9.94 6.53
CA LEU A 295 39.72 8.77 7.06
C LEU A 295 38.28 9.05 7.52
N ASP A 296 38.01 10.23 8.07
CA ASP A 296 36.63 10.64 8.38
C ASP A 296 35.78 10.88 7.12
N ARG A 297 36.42 11.10 5.96
CA ARG A 297 35.69 11.57 4.78
C ARG A 297 35.04 10.45 3.95
N GLN A 298 35.60 9.25 3.82
CA GLN A 298 35.04 8.26 2.88
C GLN A 298 35.39 6.79 3.19
N MET A 299 35.03 6.24 4.35
CA MET A 299 34.76 4.79 4.37
C MET A 299 33.40 4.57 3.73
N GLU A 300 33.38 4.40 2.40
CA GLU A 300 32.15 4.02 1.71
C GLU A 300 31.74 2.62 2.18
N LYS A 301 30.44 2.42 2.41
CA LYS A 301 29.92 1.08 2.79
C LYS A 301 30.26 -0.02 1.78
N LYS A 302 30.63 0.36 0.56
CA LYS A 302 31.00 -0.57 -0.52
C LYS A 302 32.37 -1.21 -0.31
N ASP A 303 33.25 -0.55 0.44
CA ASP A 303 34.64 -0.99 0.65
C ASP A 303 34.77 -1.91 1.88
N LEU A 304 33.70 -2.05 2.65
CA LEU A 304 33.67 -2.89 3.84
C LEU A 304 33.20 -4.31 3.47
N ASN A 305 33.89 -5.31 3.99
CA ASN A 305 33.42 -6.70 3.93
C ASN A 305 32.21 -6.85 4.85
N THR A 306 31.01 -6.78 4.29
CA THR A 306 29.77 -6.90 5.07
C THR A 306 29.10 -8.26 4.87
N THR A 307 28.57 -8.80 5.95
CA THR A 307 27.74 -10.01 5.94
C THR A 307 26.38 -9.73 6.56
N LEU A 308 25.40 -10.57 6.22
CA LEU A 308 24.04 -10.47 6.71
C LEU A 308 23.82 -11.48 7.81
N VAL A 309 23.51 -10.99 9.01
CA VAL A 309 23.28 -11.82 10.20
C VAL A 309 21.81 -11.79 10.55
N ALA A 310 21.23 -12.95 10.83
CA ALA A 310 19.84 -13.05 11.28
C ALA A 310 19.69 -12.36 12.65
N THR A 311 18.62 -11.59 12.80
CA THR A 311 18.31 -10.80 14.00
C THR A 311 16.82 -10.88 14.31
N SER A 312 16.41 -10.35 15.47
CA SER A 312 15.00 -10.16 15.79
C SER A 312 14.51 -8.84 15.20
N GLY A 313 13.38 -8.86 14.50
CA GLY A 313 12.66 -7.67 14.07
C GLY A 313 11.33 -7.50 14.79
N ARG A 314 10.65 -6.39 14.51
CA ARG A 314 9.41 -5.98 15.21
C ARG A 314 8.17 -6.35 14.43
N THR A 315 8.27 -6.39 13.10
CA THR A 315 7.14 -6.66 12.21
C THR A 315 6.62 -8.08 12.41
N LYS A 316 5.32 -8.22 12.66
CA LYS A 316 4.71 -9.53 12.91
C LYS A 316 4.36 -10.20 11.60
N ALA A 317 4.85 -11.42 11.41
CA ALA A 317 4.53 -12.26 10.24
C ALA A 317 3.02 -12.46 10.06
N SER A 318 2.26 -12.60 11.16
CA SER A 318 0.79 -12.73 11.13
C SER A 318 0.10 -11.48 10.57
N LYS A 319 0.62 -10.28 10.87
CA LYS A 319 0.09 -9.02 10.35
C LYS A 319 0.34 -8.90 8.85
N ILE A 320 1.52 -9.31 8.38
CA ILE A 320 1.82 -9.38 6.93
C ILE A 320 0.95 -10.43 6.23
N ALA A 321 0.74 -11.60 6.84
CA ALA A 321 -0.12 -12.64 6.30
C ALA A 321 -1.56 -12.11 6.09
N SER A 322 -2.11 -11.45 7.11
CA SER A 322 -3.41 -10.78 7.03
C SER A 322 -3.42 -9.67 5.97
N ALA A 323 -2.38 -8.85 5.93
CA ALA A 323 -2.19 -7.80 4.93
C ALA A 323 -2.07 -8.35 3.50
N LEU A 324 -1.66 -9.61 3.32
CA LEU A 324 -1.64 -10.30 2.03
C LEU A 324 -2.88 -11.17 1.76
N LYS A 325 -3.82 -11.29 2.70
CA LYS A 325 -4.97 -12.23 2.65
C LYS A 325 -4.52 -13.71 2.55
N LEU A 326 -3.34 -14.04 3.06
CA LEU A 326 -2.89 -15.42 3.15
C LEU A 326 -3.51 -16.08 4.39
N GLN A 327 -4.45 -16.99 4.18
CA GLN A 327 -5.10 -17.76 5.25
C GLN A 327 -4.60 -19.20 5.24
N PRO A 328 -4.23 -19.79 6.40
CA PRO A 328 -3.81 -21.19 6.47
C PRO A 328 -4.82 -22.15 5.83
N GLY A 329 -4.34 -23.14 5.07
CA GLY A 329 -5.17 -24.16 4.43
C GLY A 329 -5.85 -23.74 3.13
N GLN A 330 -5.97 -22.43 2.86
CA GLN A 330 -6.45 -21.94 1.56
C GLN A 330 -5.40 -22.14 0.46
N PRO A 331 -5.78 -22.18 -0.83
CA PRO A 331 -4.82 -22.19 -1.93
C PRO A 331 -3.92 -20.95 -1.90
N PHE A 332 -2.61 -21.12 -2.11
CA PHE A 332 -1.65 -20.01 -2.04
C PHE A 332 -1.84 -19.02 -3.20
N GLN A 333 -2.19 -17.78 -2.87
CA GLN A 333 -2.40 -16.70 -3.83
C GLN A 333 -1.45 -15.52 -3.58
N TRP A 334 -0.58 -15.25 -4.55
CA TRP A 334 0.32 -14.12 -4.57
C TRP A 334 -0.37 -12.86 -5.11
N HIS A 335 -0.58 -11.88 -4.24
CA HIS A 335 -1.10 -10.57 -4.62
C HIS A 335 0.02 -9.54 -4.77
N GLU A 336 0.62 -9.50 -5.96
CA GLU A 336 1.76 -8.63 -6.27
C GLU A 336 1.51 -7.15 -5.93
N ASN A 337 0.33 -6.61 -6.26
CA ASN A 337 -0.01 -5.22 -5.96
C ASN A 337 -0.01 -4.92 -4.45
N ARG A 338 -0.46 -5.87 -3.61
CA ARG A 338 -0.48 -5.69 -2.15
C ARG A 338 0.92 -5.85 -1.58
N TRP A 339 1.68 -6.82 -2.07
CA TRP A 339 3.09 -6.98 -1.72
C TRP A 339 3.89 -5.72 -2.06
N LYS A 340 3.71 -5.14 -3.25
CA LYS A 340 4.37 -3.90 -3.66
C LYS A 340 4.04 -2.75 -2.71
N LYS A 341 2.77 -2.56 -2.33
CA LYS A 341 2.36 -1.55 -1.35
C LYS A 341 3.06 -1.75 0.01
N ILE A 342 3.08 -2.99 0.53
CA ILE A 342 3.77 -3.35 1.77
C ILE A 342 5.27 -3.06 1.66
N ALA A 343 5.90 -3.47 0.56
CA ALA A 343 7.31 -3.26 0.30
C ALA A 343 7.70 -1.77 0.24
N THR A 344 6.83 -0.93 -0.34
CA THR A 344 7.06 0.52 -0.44
C THR A 344 6.57 1.32 0.76
N SER A 345 5.94 0.68 1.76
CA SER A 345 5.37 1.37 2.92
C SER A 345 6.40 1.97 3.87
N GLY A 346 7.69 1.67 3.67
CA GLY A 346 8.77 2.08 4.56
C GLY A 346 8.88 1.21 5.82
N ILE A 347 8.08 0.15 5.95
CA ILE A 347 8.20 -0.84 7.05
C ILE A 347 9.53 -1.60 6.99
N PHE A 348 10.06 -1.79 5.78
CA PHE A 348 11.36 -2.39 5.53
C PHE A 348 12.27 -1.34 4.90
N SER A 349 13.50 -1.24 5.40
CA SER A 349 14.53 -0.39 4.80
C SER A 349 15.08 -1.04 3.52
N LYS A 350 15.17 -2.37 3.52
CA LYS A 350 15.64 -3.16 2.38
C LYS A 350 15.02 -4.55 2.38
N ILE A 351 14.57 -5.01 1.22
CA ILE A 351 14.11 -6.39 1.01
C ILE A 351 15.21 -7.12 0.24
N LEU A 352 15.76 -8.17 0.82
CA LEU A 352 16.86 -8.93 0.25
C LEU A 352 16.34 -10.03 -0.69
N ARG A 353 15.28 -10.72 -0.26
CA ARG A 353 14.62 -11.79 -1.01
C ARG A 353 13.19 -11.94 -0.48
N ALA A 354 12.24 -12.15 -1.38
CA ALA A 354 10.87 -12.50 -1.03
C ALA A 354 10.34 -13.51 -2.04
N GLY A 355 9.84 -14.65 -1.57
CA GLY A 355 9.32 -15.67 -2.46
C GLY A 355 8.60 -16.79 -1.73
N PRO A 356 7.77 -17.56 -2.45
CA PRO A 356 7.10 -18.71 -1.87
C PRO A 356 8.10 -19.85 -1.65
N GLU A 357 8.05 -20.49 -0.49
CA GLU A 357 8.86 -21.64 -0.12
C GLU A 357 7.97 -22.78 0.39
N ARG A 358 8.35 -24.02 0.09
CA ARG A 358 7.65 -25.20 0.61
C ARG A 358 8.09 -25.45 2.05
N THR A 359 7.12 -25.63 2.93
CA THR A 359 7.33 -25.94 4.35
C THR A 359 7.29 -27.45 4.60
N ASN A 360 7.83 -27.87 5.75
CA ASN A 360 7.81 -29.27 6.19
C ASN A 360 6.39 -29.83 6.33
N ASP A 361 5.39 -28.98 6.56
CA ASP A 361 3.97 -29.33 6.63
C ASP A 361 3.36 -29.68 5.25
N GLY A 362 4.15 -29.64 4.17
CA GLY A 362 3.70 -29.81 2.79
C GLY A 362 2.97 -28.60 2.20
N GLY A 363 2.69 -27.58 3.03
CA GLY A 363 2.15 -26.30 2.59
C GLY A 363 3.22 -25.34 2.07
N VAL A 364 2.77 -24.20 1.53
CA VAL A 364 3.63 -23.11 1.07
C VAL A 364 3.51 -21.91 2.00
N CYS A 365 4.64 -21.31 2.37
CA CYS A 365 4.70 -20.03 3.06
C CYS A 365 5.41 -18.99 2.18
N LEU A 366 5.17 -17.71 2.44
CA LEU A 366 5.97 -16.63 1.92
C LEU A 366 7.18 -16.42 2.83
N GLN A 367 8.38 -16.74 2.36
CA GLN A 367 9.62 -16.44 3.07
C GLN A 367 10.14 -15.07 2.64
N VAL A 368 10.46 -14.22 3.62
CA VAL A 368 10.94 -12.87 3.37
C VAL A 368 12.21 -12.59 4.19
N PHE A 369 13.29 -12.23 3.50
CA PHE A 369 14.53 -11.76 4.10
C PHE A 369 14.58 -10.24 4.00
N VAL A 370 14.59 -9.54 5.13
CA VAL A 370 14.42 -8.08 5.18
C VAL A 370 15.32 -7.42 6.21
N MET A 371 15.59 -6.13 5.99
CA MET A 371 16.15 -5.24 6.99
C MET A 371 15.05 -4.26 7.43
N GLU A 372 14.89 -4.05 8.73
CA GLU A 372 13.98 -3.02 9.24
C GLU A 372 14.70 -1.66 9.36
N PRO A 373 13.99 -0.54 9.16
CA PRO A 373 14.50 0.77 9.52
C PRO A 373 14.54 0.92 11.06
N PRO A 374 15.30 1.90 11.56
CA PRO A 374 15.21 2.32 12.96
C PRO A 374 13.75 2.57 13.37
N ALA A 375 13.42 2.18 14.59
CA ALA A 375 12.06 2.30 15.12
C ALA A 375 11.62 3.74 15.38
N ARG A 376 12.58 4.53 15.84
CA ARG A 376 12.36 5.84 16.43
C ARG A 376 13.15 6.84 15.61
N HIS A 377 12.45 7.88 15.20
CA HIS A 377 13.01 9.03 14.52
C HIS A 377 12.81 10.22 15.44
N LEU A 378 13.89 10.95 15.69
CA LEU A 378 13.85 12.22 16.41
C LEU A 378 14.48 13.25 15.48
N GLU A 379 13.65 14.15 15.00
CA GLU A 379 14.05 15.26 14.14
C GLU A 379 13.90 16.56 14.94
N TYR A 380 14.85 17.47 14.77
CA TYR A 380 14.79 18.79 15.36
C TYR A 380 15.21 19.81 14.31
N GLY A 381 14.50 20.93 14.28
CA GLY A 381 14.66 21.95 13.26
C GLY A 381 14.53 23.33 13.87
N VAL A 382 15.19 24.30 13.25
CA VAL A 382 14.97 25.72 13.49
C VAL A 382 14.71 26.36 12.14
N GLY A 383 13.53 26.94 11.99
CA GLY A 383 13.07 27.60 10.78
C GLY A 383 12.68 29.05 11.04
N LYS A 384 12.58 29.84 9.97
CA LYS A 384 11.99 31.18 10.03
C LYS A 384 10.66 31.14 9.29
N SER A 385 9.56 31.38 10.00
CA SER A 385 8.23 31.37 9.40
C SER A 385 8.02 32.58 8.52
N ILE A 386 7.52 32.35 7.31
CA ILE A 386 7.15 33.40 6.37
C ILE A 386 5.94 34.18 6.89
N TRP A 387 5.04 33.52 7.62
CA TRP A 387 3.78 34.10 8.10
C TRP A 387 3.99 35.05 9.28
N THR A 388 4.78 34.63 10.27
CA THR A 388 5.02 35.42 11.49
C THR A 388 6.32 36.24 11.41
N ASN A 389 7.13 36.01 10.36
CA ASN A 389 8.50 36.53 10.21
C ASN A 389 9.36 36.27 11.47
N SER A 390 9.06 35.20 12.21
CA SER A 390 9.70 34.86 13.47
C SER A 390 10.46 33.55 13.37
N TRP A 391 11.48 33.38 14.20
CA TRP A 391 12.18 32.11 14.33
C TRP A 391 11.31 31.13 15.10
N GLU A 392 11.29 29.88 14.66
CA GLU A 392 10.50 28.79 15.21
C GLU A 392 11.40 27.57 15.37
N GLY A 393 11.38 26.97 16.55
CA GLY A 393 11.97 25.67 16.80
C GLY A 393 10.92 24.57 16.67
N GLU A 394 11.30 23.43 16.12
CA GLU A 394 10.49 22.22 16.06
C GLU A 394 11.27 21.01 16.56
N VAL A 395 10.56 20.11 17.25
CA VAL A 395 11.04 18.80 17.66
C VAL A 395 9.95 17.79 17.29
N ASP A 396 10.27 16.86 16.40
CA ASP A 396 9.37 15.80 15.94
C ASP A 396 9.92 14.43 16.37
N PHE A 397 9.14 13.72 17.16
CA PHE A 397 9.42 12.35 17.56
C PHE A 397 8.41 11.42 16.90
N ASP A 398 8.89 10.50 16.06
CA ASP A 398 8.06 9.51 15.39
C ASP A 398 8.53 8.09 15.73
N TRP A 399 7.64 7.29 16.32
CA TRP A 399 7.85 5.88 16.60
C TRP A 399 7.00 5.04 15.66
N ARG A 400 7.65 4.47 14.64
CA ARG A 400 7.01 3.63 13.63
C ARG A 400 6.99 2.17 14.03
N ASN A 401 5.91 1.48 13.64
CA ASN A 401 5.72 0.04 13.80
C ASN A 401 5.85 -0.42 15.27
N ILE A 402 5.08 0.21 16.16
CA ILE A 402 5.19 -0.01 17.61
C ILE A 402 4.78 -1.43 17.99
N PHE A 403 3.70 -1.93 17.37
CA PHE A 403 3.13 -3.24 17.69
C PHE A 403 3.40 -4.30 16.61
N GLY A 404 4.22 -3.98 15.62
CA GLY A 404 4.58 -4.88 14.52
C GLY A 404 3.54 -4.98 13.39
N GLY A 405 2.49 -4.16 13.40
CA GLY A 405 1.38 -4.16 12.44
C GLY A 405 1.35 -2.95 11.49
N GLY A 406 2.34 -2.06 11.55
CA GLY A 406 2.34 -0.79 10.81
C GLY A 406 1.79 0.40 11.61
N GLU A 407 1.51 0.22 12.91
CA GLU A 407 1.04 1.28 13.79
C GLU A 407 2.16 2.28 14.12
N SER A 408 1.87 3.58 14.12
CA SER A 408 2.81 4.67 14.43
C SER A 408 2.29 5.59 15.53
N PHE A 409 3.22 6.19 16.26
CA PHE A 409 2.97 7.21 17.28
C PHE A 409 3.92 8.37 17.08
N GLY A 410 3.38 9.57 16.97
CA GLY A 410 4.13 10.80 16.75
C GLY A 410 3.88 11.84 17.83
N VAL A 411 4.90 12.60 18.18
CA VAL A 411 4.81 13.80 19.02
C VAL A 411 5.57 14.92 18.34
N LEU A 412 4.85 15.95 17.92
CA LEU A 412 5.43 17.17 17.34
C LEU A 412 5.26 18.32 18.32
N VAL A 413 6.36 18.95 18.71
CA VAL A 413 6.38 20.17 19.52
C VAL A 413 7.00 21.28 18.69
N ARG A 414 6.29 22.39 18.54
CA ARG A 414 6.76 23.59 17.83
C ARG A 414 6.62 24.81 18.71
N ARG A 415 7.58 25.72 18.67
CA ARG A 415 7.51 26.99 19.40
C ARG A 415 8.15 28.11 18.59
N GLY A 416 7.35 29.13 18.26
CA GLY A 416 7.84 30.41 17.76
C GLY A 416 8.40 31.29 18.87
N THR A 417 9.33 32.16 18.49
CA THR A 417 9.93 33.18 19.37
C THR A 417 8.93 34.21 19.86
N LYS A 418 7.85 34.43 19.09
CA LYS A 418 6.74 35.32 19.46
C LYS A 418 5.55 34.58 20.09
N ASP A 419 5.58 33.26 20.10
CA ASP A 419 4.48 32.47 20.61
C ASP A 419 4.49 32.49 22.14
N SER A 420 3.35 32.77 22.76
CA SER A 420 3.24 32.75 24.23
C SER A 420 3.25 31.31 24.79
N SER A 421 2.95 30.32 23.96
CA SER A 421 2.90 28.90 24.32
C SER A 421 3.35 28.01 23.16
N PRO A 422 3.91 26.81 23.44
CA PRO A 422 4.26 25.87 22.38
C PRO A 422 3.03 25.22 21.76
N SER A 423 3.10 24.96 20.47
CA SER A 423 2.17 24.08 19.77
C SER A 423 2.58 22.62 19.97
N VAL A 424 1.65 21.76 20.39
CA VAL A 424 1.89 20.34 20.63
C VAL A 424 0.89 19.51 19.85
N ARG A 425 1.36 18.51 19.12
CA ARG A 425 0.54 17.53 18.41
C ARG A 425 0.95 16.12 18.77
N LEU A 426 -0.02 15.30 19.15
CA LEU A 426 0.12 13.86 19.37
C LEU A 426 -0.60 13.16 18.24
N ARG A 427 0.06 12.20 17.61
CA ARG A 427 -0.48 11.40 16.50
C ARG A 427 -0.41 9.93 16.84
N TYR A 428 -1.47 9.20 16.54
CA TYR A 428 -1.49 7.75 16.62
C TYR A 428 -2.27 7.21 15.44
N GLY A 429 -1.64 6.36 14.63
CA GLY A 429 -2.26 5.84 13.43
C GLY A 429 -1.85 4.42 13.07
N ASP A 430 -2.62 3.81 12.19
CA ASP A 430 -2.33 2.54 11.55
C ASP A 430 -2.46 2.73 10.04
N ASP A 431 -1.31 2.74 9.35
CA ASP A 431 -1.25 2.86 7.89
C ASP A 431 -1.50 1.52 7.18
N LYS A 432 -1.67 0.41 7.92
CA LYS A 432 -1.83 -0.95 7.41
C LYS A 432 -0.79 -1.31 6.35
N PHE A 433 0.46 -0.90 6.57
CA PHE A 433 1.57 -1.07 5.61
C PHE A 433 1.29 -0.42 4.23
N GLY A 434 0.67 0.75 4.20
CA GLY A 434 0.31 1.47 2.98
C GLY A 434 -0.79 0.79 2.17
N LEU A 435 -1.46 -0.21 2.74
CA LEU A 435 -2.64 -0.81 2.14
C LEU A 435 -3.86 0.08 2.32
N GLU A 436 -4.90 -0.27 1.59
CA GLU A 436 -6.23 0.29 1.77
C GLU A 436 -6.75 0.05 3.18
N GLY A 437 -7.33 1.09 3.77
CA GLY A 437 -7.76 1.07 5.16
C GLY A 437 -6.88 1.94 6.04
N GLY A 438 -7.13 1.86 7.34
CA GLY A 438 -6.30 2.51 8.36
C GLY A 438 -7.05 3.60 9.09
N TYR A 439 -6.45 4.07 10.17
CA TYR A 439 -6.98 5.19 10.94
C TYR A 439 -5.83 6.05 11.44
N ASP A 440 -6.13 7.30 11.76
CA ASP A 440 -5.19 8.28 12.27
C ASP A 440 -5.93 9.18 13.27
N VAL A 441 -5.38 9.29 14.47
CA VAL A 441 -5.91 10.07 15.57
C VAL A 441 -4.90 11.14 15.90
N GLU A 442 -5.29 12.40 15.77
CA GLU A 442 -4.45 13.55 16.05
C GLU A 442 -5.08 14.36 17.19
N LEU A 443 -4.37 14.51 18.29
CA LEU A 443 -4.68 15.47 19.35
C LEU A 443 -3.75 16.65 19.18
N PHE A 444 -4.27 17.86 19.19
CA PHE A 444 -3.46 19.04 18.94
C PHE A 444 -3.83 20.20 19.85
N THR A 445 -2.83 21.00 20.15
CA THR A 445 -2.92 22.30 20.81
C THR A 445 -1.99 23.21 20.02
N ASP A 446 -2.53 23.96 19.09
CA ASP A 446 -1.81 24.89 18.23
C ASP A 446 -1.95 26.31 18.77
N PHE A 447 -0.83 27.03 18.79
CA PHE A 447 -0.79 28.48 19.02
C PHE A 447 -0.53 29.16 17.67
N LEU A 448 -1.44 30.04 17.25
CA LEU A 448 -1.48 30.58 15.88
C LEU A 448 -1.37 32.11 15.81
N GLY A 449 -1.43 32.80 16.95
CA GLY A 449 -1.47 34.25 16.99
C GLY A 449 -0.11 34.88 17.26
N ASP A 450 0.22 35.94 16.51
CA ASP A 450 1.13 36.96 17.03
C ASP A 450 0.38 37.65 18.18
N THR A 451 0.91 37.58 19.40
CA THR A 451 0.43 38.47 20.46
C THR A 451 0.65 39.90 19.94
N PRO A 452 -0.40 40.76 19.89
CA PRO A 452 -0.21 42.12 19.46
C PRO A 452 0.95 42.67 20.27
N LYS A 453 2.02 43.08 19.58
CA LYS A 453 3.11 43.79 20.25
C LYS A 453 2.42 44.95 20.92
N ASP A 454 2.45 44.99 22.26
CA ASP A 454 2.14 46.20 22.99
C ASP A 454 2.93 47.28 22.26
N VAL A 455 2.23 48.16 21.55
CA VAL A 455 2.80 49.39 21.01
C VAL A 455 3.05 50.23 22.26
N LYS A 456 4.05 49.84 23.05
CA LYS A 456 4.66 50.69 24.04
C LYS A 456 5.22 51.82 23.21
N GLY A 457 4.50 52.93 23.24
CA GLY A 457 4.87 54.15 22.55
C GLY A 457 6.33 54.42 22.83
N GLU A 458 7.15 54.30 21.79
CA GLU A 458 8.32 55.15 21.69
C GLU A 458 7.76 56.56 21.58
N GLY A 459 7.66 57.22 22.74
CA GLY A 459 7.31 58.62 22.85
C GLY A 459 8.28 59.43 22.02
N ASN A 460 7.72 60.11 21.01
CA ASN A 460 8.15 61.34 20.37
C ASN A 460 7.34 61.37 19.06
N THR A 461 6.25 62.10 18.93
CA THR A 461 6.25 63.56 18.88
C THR A 461 4.80 64.04 19.02
N MET A 462 4.58 65.09 19.81
CA MET A 462 3.32 65.83 19.91
C MET A 462 2.92 66.39 18.53
N GLU A 463 2.02 65.72 17.81
CA GLU A 463 1.09 66.41 16.92
C GLU A 463 -0.29 65.77 17.12
N ALA A 464 -1.18 66.57 17.69
CA ALA A 464 -2.57 66.24 17.95
C ALA A 464 -3.33 66.18 16.63
N SER A 465 -3.25 65.05 15.92
CA SER A 465 -4.28 64.65 14.96
C SER A 465 -5.25 63.72 15.67
N GLU A 466 -6.53 64.07 15.63
CA GLU A 466 -7.61 63.29 16.23
C GLU A 466 -7.52 61.84 15.74
N PRO A 467 -7.59 60.84 16.63
CA PRO A 467 -7.59 59.45 16.22
C PRO A 467 -8.90 59.19 15.47
N GLU A 468 -8.83 59.12 14.14
CA GLU A 468 -9.96 58.62 13.37
C GLU A 468 -10.37 57.27 13.97
N PRO A 469 -11.67 57.06 14.26
CA PRO A 469 -12.16 55.80 14.75
C PRO A 469 -11.92 54.78 13.65
N ARG A 470 -10.79 54.07 13.74
CA ARG A 470 -10.58 52.82 13.02
C ARG A 470 -11.79 51.99 13.38
N THR A 471 -12.72 51.85 12.46
CA THR A 471 -13.87 50.94 12.49
C THR A 471 -13.35 49.50 12.39
N GLY A 472 -12.43 49.17 13.29
CA GLY A 472 -11.60 47.99 13.34
C GLY A 472 -12.36 46.84 13.95
N THR A 473 -13.45 46.44 13.30
CA THR A 473 -14.10 45.13 13.51
C THR A 473 -13.27 43.97 12.94
N ASP A 474 -12.06 44.23 12.45
CA ASP A 474 -11.49 43.45 11.35
C ASP A 474 -10.37 42.47 11.68
N GLU A 475 -9.77 42.51 12.87
CA GLU A 475 -8.64 41.64 13.17
C GLU A 475 -8.81 40.87 14.47
N ASP A 476 -9.97 40.23 14.63
CA ASP A 476 -10.07 39.15 15.60
C ASP A 476 -9.32 37.91 15.07
N ASN A 477 -8.01 37.89 15.34
CA ASN A 477 -7.09 36.86 14.90
C ASN A 477 -7.21 35.62 15.80
N LEU A 478 -6.97 34.46 15.20
CA LEU A 478 -7.06 33.20 15.93
C LEU A 478 -5.80 33.04 16.78
N LEU A 479 -5.97 33.02 18.11
CA LEU A 479 -4.86 32.98 19.05
C LEU A 479 -4.43 31.53 19.34
N HIS A 480 -5.41 30.69 19.67
CA HIS A 480 -5.15 29.33 20.14
C HIS A 480 -6.24 28.37 19.67
N ARG A 481 -5.83 27.15 19.36
CA ARG A 481 -6.69 26.11 18.80
C ARG A 481 -6.33 24.79 19.46
N ARG A 482 -7.28 24.14 20.11
CA ARG A 482 -7.08 22.80 20.67
C ARG A 482 -8.16 21.86 20.20
N GLY A 483 -7.84 20.60 19.98
CA GLY A 483 -8.84 19.67 19.49
C GLY A 483 -8.32 18.26 19.29
N ALA A 484 -9.22 17.45 18.76
CA ALA A 484 -8.97 16.09 18.33
C ALA A 484 -9.51 15.90 16.93
N THR A 485 -8.76 15.21 16.08
CA THR A 485 -9.19 14.77 14.75
C THR A 485 -9.06 13.26 14.69
N PHE A 486 -10.14 12.59 14.33
CA PHE A 486 -10.15 11.18 13.99
C PHE A 486 -10.32 11.04 12.48
N ARG A 487 -9.39 10.37 11.81
CA ARG A 487 -9.43 10.10 10.37
C ARG A 487 -9.51 8.60 10.16
N LEU A 488 -10.51 8.16 9.41
CA LEU A 488 -10.65 6.81 8.92
C LEU A 488 -10.35 6.79 7.43
N ARG A 489 -9.32 6.03 7.05
CA ARG A 489 -9.01 5.75 5.65
C ARG A 489 -9.70 4.44 5.33
N ASN A 490 -10.65 4.45 4.40
CA ASN A 490 -11.28 3.21 3.94
C ASN A 490 -11.76 3.44 2.51
N PRO A 491 -11.22 2.75 1.49
CA PRO A 491 -11.75 2.87 0.15
C PRO A 491 -13.21 2.42 0.12
N ILE A 492 -14.10 3.27 -0.38
CA ILE A 492 -15.50 2.89 -0.64
C ILE A 492 -15.53 1.75 -1.67
N SER A 493 -14.62 1.79 -2.65
CA SER A 493 -14.44 0.73 -3.63
C SER A 493 -12.98 0.68 -4.10
N PRO A 494 -12.23 -0.40 -3.84
CA PRO A 494 -10.84 -0.56 -4.28
C PRO A 494 -10.60 -0.35 -5.77
N SER A 495 -11.60 -0.63 -6.60
CA SER A 495 -11.50 -0.55 -8.06
C SER A 495 -11.78 0.84 -8.62
N LEU A 496 -12.60 1.65 -7.94
CA LEU A 496 -13.06 2.95 -8.42
C LEU A 496 -12.51 4.12 -7.60
N VAL A 497 -12.47 3.96 -6.27
CA VAL A 497 -12.08 4.99 -5.30
C VAL A 497 -10.94 4.43 -4.46
N SER A 498 -9.73 4.51 -5.01
CA SER A 498 -8.52 4.04 -4.33
C SER A 498 -8.21 4.81 -3.04
N HIS A 499 -8.72 6.04 -2.94
CA HIS A 499 -8.53 6.93 -1.81
C HIS A 499 -9.87 7.52 -1.40
N SER A 500 -10.37 7.08 -0.24
CA SER A 500 -11.42 7.79 0.47
C SER A 500 -11.06 7.88 1.95
N VAL A 501 -11.24 9.07 2.48
CA VAL A 501 -10.93 9.41 3.87
C VAL A 501 -12.14 10.10 4.44
N GLY A 502 -12.72 9.50 5.48
CA GLY A 502 -13.67 10.17 6.35
C GLY A 502 -12.92 10.70 7.56
N SER A 503 -13.18 11.91 8.00
CA SER A 503 -12.66 12.42 9.26
C SER A 503 -13.74 13.10 10.08
N ALA A 504 -13.63 13.01 11.39
CA ALA A 504 -14.41 13.79 12.33
C ALA A 504 -13.44 14.55 13.22
N SER A 505 -13.70 15.83 13.46
CA SER A 505 -12.91 16.66 14.34
C SER A 505 -13.78 17.41 15.33
N VAL A 506 -13.27 17.55 16.54
CA VAL A 506 -13.83 18.41 17.58
C VAL A 506 -12.72 19.33 18.02
N GLU A 507 -12.95 20.64 17.91
CA GLU A 507 -11.96 21.64 18.24
C GLU A 507 -12.58 22.81 18.99
N ARG A 508 -11.75 23.47 19.79
CA ARG A 508 -12.05 24.72 20.46
C ARG A 508 -11.03 25.74 20.03
N THR A 509 -11.51 26.83 19.45
CA THR A 509 -10.71 27.99 19.07
C THR A 509 -10.88 29.08 20.10
N SER A 510 -9.84 29.89 20.28
CA SER A 510 -9.93 31.17 20.97
C SER A 510 -9.28 32.24 20.12
N THR A 511 -9.92 33.39 20.05
CA THR A 511 -9.43 34.54 19.30
C THR A 511 -8.73 35.53 20.23
N THR A 512 -8.05 36.52 19.63
CA THR A 512 -7.35 37.58 20.35
C THR A 512 -8.29 38.44 21.21
N THR A 513 -9.56 38.55 20.83
CA THR A 513 -10.58 39.26 21.64
C THR A 513 -11.16 38.41 22.77
N GLY A 514 -10.66 37.19 22.99
CA GLY A 514 -11.15 36.28 24.02
C GLY A 514 -12.42 35.51 23.63
N GLN A 515 -12.89 35.62 22.38
CA GLN A 515 -14.02 34.81 21.94
C GLN A 515 -13.62 33.35 21.84
N HIS A 516 -14.46 32.48 22.39
CA HIS A 516 -14.30 31.04 22.32
C HIS A 516 -15.34 30.45 21.38
N GLU A 517 -14.91 29.64 20.42
CA GLU A 517 -15.82 28.86 19.59
C GLU A 517 -15.51 27.37 19.75
N SER A 518 -16.56 26.55 19.89
CA SER A 518 -16.44 25.09 19.84
C SER A 518 -17.00 24.60 18.52
N ILE A 519 -16.26 23.76 17.82
CA ILE A 519 -16.55 23.34 16.46
C ILE A 519 -16.48 21.84 16.40
N GLY A 520 -17.57 21.24 15.92
CA GLY A 520 -17.62 19.83 15.54
C GLY A 520 -17.78 19.75 14.03
N SER A 521 -16.94 18.98 13.37
CA SER A 521 -16.95 18.84 11.91
C SER A 521 -16.69 17.43 11.46
N ALA A 522 -17.30 17.06 10.34
CA ALA A 522 -17.09 15.80 9.65
C ALA A 522 -16.75 16.10 8.19
N THR A 523 -15.66 15.52 7.71
CA THR A 523 -15.16 15.69 6.36
C THR A 523 -15.12 14.36 5.64
N LEU A 524 -15.54 14.33 4.38
CA LEU A 524 -15.40 13.21 3.48
C LEU A 524 -14.60 13.66 2.27
N THR A 525 -13.42 13.06 2.08
CA THR A 525 -12.59 13.24 0.90
C THR A 525 -12.68 12.01 0.00
N LEU A 526 -12.98 12.21 -1.27
CA LEU A 526 -13.07 11.19 -2.30
C LEU A 526 -12.09 11.50 -3.43
N GLY A 527 -11.29 10.51 -3.83
CA GLY A 527 -10.31 10.63 -4.90
C GLY A 527 -8.87 10.75 -4.39
N PRO A 528 -7.88 10.80 -5.29
CA PRO A 528 -8.04 11.17 -6.70
C PRO A 528 -8.65 10.08 -7.58
N PHE A 529 -9.71 10.43 -8.32
CA PHE A 529 -10.22 9.69 -9.47
C PHE A 529 -9.29 9.92 -10.64
N ARG A 530 -8.51 8.91 -11.02
CA ARG A 530 -7.51 9.03 -12.09
C ARG A 530 -8.09 8.56 -13.41
N THR A 531 -7.89 9.37 -14.44
CA THR A 531 -8.23 9.04 -15.82
C THR A 531 -7.01 9.30 -16.69
N LEU A 532 -6.64 8.32 -17.53
CA LEU A 532 -5.63 8.52 -18.55
C LEU A 532 -6.22 9.37 -19.68
N LEU A 533 -5.55 10.45 -20.01
CA LEU A 533 -5.83 11.29 -21.17
C LEU A 533 -4.97 10.81 -22.35
N PRO A 534 -5.27 11.20 -23.59
CA PRO A 534 -4.39 10.97 -24.74
C PRO A 534 -2.97 11.50 -24.50
N MET A 535 -1.99 11.00 -25.27
CA MET A 535 -0.57 11.41 -25.20
C MET A 535 0.05 11.21 -23.80
N ASP A 536 -0.28 10.11 -23.12
CA ASP A 536 0.15 9.83 -21.74
C ASP A 536 -0.23 10.88 -20.69
N GLY A 537 -1.17 11.76 -21.03
CA GLY A 537 -1.71 12.73 -20.11
C GLY A 537 -2.41 12.05 -18.94
N ARG A 538 -2.40 12.69 -17.78
CA ARG A 538 -3.05 12.18 -16.57
C ARG A 538 -3.98 13.24 -16.01
N SER A 539 -5.25 12.90 -15.86
CA SER A 539 -6.21 13.71 -15.11
C SER A 539 -6.48 13.06 -13.77
N SER A 540 -6.63 13.88 -12.74
CA SER A 540 -7.08 13.46 -11.43
C SER A 540 -8.08 14.43 -10.86
N ILE A 541 -9.21 13.92 -10.36
CA ILE A 541 -10.23 14.75 -9.69
C ILE A 541 -10.33 14.29 -8.24
N SER A 542 -10.34 15.22 -7.30
CA SER A 542 -10.58 14.95 -5.88
C SER A 542 -11.67 15.88 -5.36
N THR A 543 -12.60 15.34 -4.59
CA THR A 543 -13.67 16.11 -3.95
C THR A 543 -13.56 15.98 -2.45
N THR A 544 -13.80 17.08 -1.73
CA THR A 544 -13.86 17.12 -0.27
C THR A 544 -15.15 17.81 0.13
N ILE A 545 -15.90 17.20 1.03
CA ILE A 545 -17.14 17.76 1.58
C ILE A 545 -16.98 17.78 3.09
N THR A 546 -17.14 18.95 3.70
CA THR A 546 -17.13 19.12 5.15
C THR A 546 -18.49 19.64 5.59
N GLY A 547 -19.05 19.03 6.64
CA GLY A 547 -20.23 19.52 7.33
C GLY A 547 -19.96 19.61 8.81
N GLY A 548 -20.48 20.62 9.48
CA GLY A 548 -20.22 20.80 10.89
C GLY A 548 -21.17 21.79 11.56
N THR A 549 -20.93 21.98 12.85
CA THR A 549 -21.66 22.93 13.68
C THR A 549 -20.68 23.71 14.52
N ARG A 550 -20.83 25.03 14.52
CA ARG A 550 -20.13 25.94 15.42
C ARG A 550 -21.05 26.34 16.57
N LEU A 551 -20.56 26.22 17.78
CA LEU A 551 -21.16 26.77 19.00
C LEU A 551 -20.34 27.99 19.42
N GLN A 552 -20.95 29.16 19.33
CA GLN A 552 -20.32 30.40 19.81
C GLN A 552 -20.47 30.43 21.33
N GLY A 553 -19.35 30.48 22.05
CA GLY A 553 -19.39 30.63 23.50
C GLY A 553 -20.12 31.92 23.86
N ILE A 554 -20.92 31.88 24.92
CA ILE A 554 -21.47 33.09 25.52
C ILE A 554 -20.25 33.88 25.99
N SER A 555 -19.89 34.93 25.26
CA SER A 555 -18.89 35.88 25.74
C SER A 555 -19.44 36.40 27.06
N GLU A 556 -18.73 36.18 28.16
CA GLU A 556 -18.95 36.88 29.43
C GLU A 556 -18.69 38.37 29.19
N ALA A 557 -19.62 39.05 28.51
CA ALA A 557 -19.76 40.49 28.55
C ALA A 557 -20.38 40.84 29.92
N VAL A 558 -19.67 40.46 30.99
CA VAL A 558 -19.92 40.93 32.35
C VAL A 558 -19.02 42.16 32.52
N SER A 559 -19.40 43.26 31.87
CA SER A 559 -19.12 44.56 32.45
C SER A 559 -20.12 44.74 33.60
N GLY A 560 -19.69 44.29 34.77
CA GLY A 560 -20.23 44.53 36.11
C GLY A 560 -21.67 45.05 36.25
N THR A 561 -22.57 44.14 36.62
CA THR A 561 -23.47 44.36 37.76
C THR A 561 -23.78 42.99 38.38
N ALA A 562 -23.45 42.86 39.66
CA ALA A 562 -23.61 41.63 40.43
C ALA A 562 -25.09 41.35 40.70
N GLN A 563 -25.76 40.60 39.82
CA GLN A 563 -26.99 39.88 40.15
C GLN A 563 -27.37 38.96 38.99
N GLU A 564 -27.02 37.67 39.07
CA GLU A 564 -27.84 36.57 38.49
C GLU A 564 -27.15 35.20 38.69
N GLU A 565 -27.47 34.53 39.79
CA GLU A 565 -27.15 33.12 40.05
C GLU A 565 -28.25 32.14 39.57
N LYS A 566 -29.28 32.58 38.81
CA LYS A 566 -30.50 31.78 38.62
C LYS A 566 -30.81 31.25 37.20
N SER A 567 -29.93 31.42 36.21
CA SER A 567 -30.27 31.05 34.82
C SER A 567 -29.27 30.09 34.15
N ALA A 568 -28.68 29.15 34.89
CA ALA A 568 -27.81 28.10 34.33
C ALA A 568 -28.56 27.01 33.53
N SER A 569 -29.90 27.05 33.43
CA SER A 569 -30.69 26.00 32.75
C SER A 569 -30.97 26.24 31.27
N ASN A 570 -30.66 27.42 30.71
CA ASN A 570 -30.89 27.74 29.29
C ASN A 570 -29.61 27.71 28.42
N ILE A 571 -28.58 26.99 28.87
CA ILE A 571 -27.25 26.91 28.21
C ILE A 571 -27.29 26.28 26.80
N PHE A 572 -28.42 25.68 26.40
CA PHE A 572 -28.59 25.06 25.07
C PHE A 572 -29.72 25.67 24.25
N SER A 573 -29.75 27.01 24.10
CA SER A 573 -30.68 27.60 23.13
C SER A 573 -30.26 27.20 21.71
N ALA A 574 -31.18 26.60 20.95
CA ALA A 574 -30.94 26.13 19.58
C ALA A 574 -30.36 27.21 18.64
N SER A 575 -30.55 28.49 18.98
CA SER A 575 -30.00 29.66 18.27
C SER A 575 -28.48 29.80 18.33
N GLN A 576 -27.79 29.14 19.26
CA GLN A 576 -26.33 29.23 19.39
C GLN A 576 -25.57 28.31 18.43
N PHE A 577 -26.26 27.30 17.87
CA PHE A 577 -25.68 26.40 16.88
C PHE A 577 -25.74 27.03 15.49
N LYS A 578 -24.56 27.27 14.92
CA LYS A 578 -24.40 27.77 13.56
C LYS A 578 -23.93 26.60 12.68
N PRO A 579 -24.84 25.87 12.02
CA PRO A 579 -24.46 24.80 11.11
C PRO A 579 -23.73 25.41 9.91
N TYR A 580 -22.74 24.68 9.41
CA TYR A 580 -22.01 25.05 8.21
C TYR A 580 -21.74 23.83 7.34
N SER A 581 -21.53 24.09 6.06
CA SER A 581 -20.97 23.12 5.13
C SER A 581 -20.02 23.80 4.17
N SER A 582 -19.04 23.05 3.70
CA SER A 582 -18.15 23.43 2.63
C SER A 582 -17.91 22.25 1.71
N ALA A 583 -17.73 22.53 0.43
CA ALA A 583 -17.36 21.53 -0.56
C ALA A 583 -16.28 22.11 -1.46
N SER A 584 -15.26 21.32 -1.74
CA SER A 584 -14.22 21.64 -2.71
C SER A 584 -14.03 20.50 -3.71
N ALA A 585 -13.76 20.85 -4.95
CA ALA A 585 -13.41 19.93 -6.02
C ALA A 585 -12.15 20.44 -6.70
N THR A 586 -11.11 19.62 -6.74
CA THR A 586 -9.84 19.95 -7.39
C THR A 586 -9.63 18.97 -8.54
N ALA A 587 -9.48 19.50 -9.75
CA ALA A 587 -9.11 18.78 -10.94
C ALA A 587 -7.66 19.14 -11.31
N ARG A 588 -6.77 18.15 -11.34
CA ARG A 588 -5.38 18.31 -11.77
C ARG A 588 -5.14 17.53 -13.05
N GLN A 589 -4.62 18.21 -14.06
CA GLN A 589 -4.23 17.62 -15.34
C GLN A 589 -2.72 17.76 -15.52
N VAL A 590 -2.06 16.67 -15.87
CA VAL A 590 -0.62 16.63 -16.14
C VAL A 590 -0.43 16.14 -17.57
N LEU A 591 0.14 16.97 -18.43
CA LEU A 591 0.32 16.71 -19.85
C LEU A 591 1.82 16.73 -20.17
N PRO A 592 2.43 15.58 -20.51
CA PRO A 592 3.79 15.56 -21.03
C PRO A 592 3.80 16.07 -22.47
N ILE A 593 4.58 17.11 -22.74
CA ILE A 593 4.83 17.63 -24.09
C ILE A 593 6.18 17.09 -24.55
N TYR A 594 6.13 16.24 -25.57
CA TYR A 594 7.31 15.76 -26.28
C TYR A 594 7.63 16.77 -27.37
N ILE A 595 8.71 17.54 -27.17
CA ILE A 595 9.24 18.38 -28.24
C ILE A 595 10.05 17.45 -29.14
N SER A 596 9.65 17.35 -30.40
CA SER A 596 10.41 16.66 -31.45
C SER A 596 11.68 17.44 -31.77
N SER A 597 12.61 17.48 -30.81
CA SER A 597 14.00 17.86 -31.02
C SER A 597 14.73 16.59 -31.43
N GLY A 598 15.43 16.59 -32.57
CA GLY A 598 16.10 15.43 -33.18
C GLY A 598 17.24 14.79 -32.35
N THR A 599 17.30 15.04 -31.06
CA THR A 599 18.22 14.40 -30.10
C THR A 599 17.42 13.39 -29.27
N ASN A 600 17.77 12.10 -29.39
CA ASN A 600 17.05 10.96 -28.79
C ASN A 600 16.93 10.94 -27.25
N ASP A 601 17.42 11.97 -26.53
CA ASP A 601 17.42 12.07 -25.06
C ASP A 601 16.44 13.13 -24.49
N GLY A 602 15.49 13.61 -25.29
CA GLY A 602 14.55 14.65 -24.88
C GLY A 602 13.58 14.21 -23.76
N ARG A 603 13.89 14.54 -22.50
CA ARG A 603 12.93 14.43 -21.40
C ARG A 603 11.70 15.30 -21.71
N PRO A 604 10.46 14.79 -21.56
CA PRO A 604 9.27 15.57 -21.87
C PRO A 604 9.14 16.76 -20.92
N ILE A 605 8.74 17.91 -21.46
CA ILE A 605 8.33 19.06 -20.65
C ILE A 605 6.96 18.74 -20.09
N THR A 606 6.83 18.66 -18.76
CA THR A 606 5.56 18.31 -18.12
C THR A 606 4.81 19.57 -17.74
N LEU A 607 3.65 19.83 -18.38
CA LEU A 607 2.73 20.87 -17.95
C LEU A 607 1.74 20.31 -16.92
N ALA A 608 1.53 21.03 -15.82
CA ALA A 608 0.55 20.66 -14.81
C ALA A 608 -0.43 21.81 -14.60
N PHE A 609 -1.72 21.56 -14.88
CA PHE A 609 -2.82 22.47 -14.62
C PHE A 609 -3.59 22.00 -13.40
N GLN A 610 -3.99 22.91 -12.53
CA GLN A 610 -4.80 22.63 -11.36
C GLN A 610 -5.96 23.61 -11.29
N HIS A 611 -7.18 23.10 -11.39
CA HIS A 611 -8.40 23.87 -11.20
C HIS A 611 -9.02 23.46 -9.88
N SER A 612 -9.34 24.43 -9.04
CA SER A 612 -10.03 24.19 -7.77
C SER A 612 -11.30 25.01 -7.74
N ILE A 613 -12.42 24.39 -7.37
CA ILE A 613 -13.70 25.05 -7.13
C ILE A 613 -14.07 24.77 -5.68
N SER A 614 -14.39 25.82 -4.93
CA SER A 614 -14.83 25.70 -3.54
C SER A 614 -16.08 26.53 -3.28
N THR A 615 -17.00 25.97 -2.52
CA THR A 615 -18.21 26.65 -2.03
C THR A 615 -18.40 26.39 -0.54
N SER A 616 -19.02 27.32 0.18
CA SER A 616 -19.29 27.19 1.60
C SER A 616 -20.48 28.02 2.04
N THR A 617 -21.13 27.58 3.12
CA THR A 617 -22.15 28.39 3.81
C THR A 617 -21.52 29.61 4.52
N PRO A 618 -22.28 30.68 4.77
CA PRO A 618 -21.79 31.88 5.49
C PRO A 618 -21.27 31.61 6.91
N ASN A 619 -21.69 30.49 7.52
CA ASN A 619 -21.32 30.11 8.88
C ASN A 619 -19.98 29.36 8.98
N LEU A 620 -19.25 29.20 7.87
CA LEU A 620 -17.95 28.51 7.87
C LEU A 620 -16.99 29.16 8.88
N PRO A 621 -16.35 28.39 9.78
CA PRO A 621 -15.37 28.93 10.71
C PRO A 621 -14.25 29.67 9.99
N ARG A 622 -13.80 30.79 10.56
CA ARG A 622 -12.84 31.69 9.89
C ARG A 622 -11.52 31.02 9.54
N HIS A 623 -10.97 30.16 10.41
CA HIS A 623 -9.74 29.42 10.12
C HIS A 623 -9.94 28.37 9.03
N GLU A 624 -11.11 27.73 8.94
CA GLU A 624 -11.43 26.85 7.81
C GLU A 624 -11.55 27.64 6.51
N ALA A 625 -12.19 28.82 6.54
CA ALA A 625 -12.25 29.71 5.38
C ALA A 625 -10.86 30.19 4.94
N LYS A 626 -9.97 30.53 5.90
CA LYS A 626 -8.56 30.83 5.65
C LYS A 626 -7.82 29.64 5.03
N ALA A 627 -7.99 28.44 5.58
CA ALA A 627 -7.36 27.23 5.08
C ALA A 627 -7.82 26.86 3.65
N MET A 628 -9.06 27.18 3.29
CA MET A 628 -9.60 27.02 1.93
C MET A 628 -9.08 28.07 0.93
N GLY A 629 -8.28 29.05 1.37
CA GLY A 629 -7.84 30.16 0.54
C GLY A 629 -8.93 31.22 0.28
N ASN A 630 -10.09 31.10 0.94
CA ASN A 630 -11.23 32.01 0.77
C ASN A 630 -11.07 33.34 1.54
N ALA A 631 -10.05 33.45 2.39
CA ALA A 631 -9.91 34.60 3.29
C ALA A 631 -9.49 35.91 2.63
N ALA A 632 -9.10 35.91 1.34
CA ALA A 632 -8.80 37.15 0.65
C ALA A 632 -10.04 37.97 0.25
N GLN A 633 -11.26 37.40 0.25
CA GLN A 633 -12.42 38.08 -0.38
C GLN A 633 -13.81 37.87 0.21
N ILE A 634 -14.01 37.16 1.33
CA ILE A 634 -15.36 37.06 1.92
C ILE A 634 -15.57 38.16 2.97
N ARG A 635 -15.77 39.39 2.49
CA ARG A 635 -16.60 40.40 3.18
C ARG A 635 -17.81 40.65 2.32
N GLY A 636 -18.95 40.12 2.76
CA GLY A 636 -20.29 40.43 2.27
C GLY A 636 -20.56 40.05 0.81
N ALA A 637 -21.16 38.88 0.56
CA ALA A 637 -22.07 38.69 -0.58
C ALA A 637 -22.84 37.36 -0.51
N SER A 638 -24.08 37.45 -0.99
CA SER A 638 -25.05 36.46 -1.52
C SER A 638 -24.57 35.02 -1.90
N PRO A 639 -25.49 34.04 -2.03
CA PRO A 639 -25.15 32.64 -2.24
C PRO A 639 -24.43 32.42 -3.59
N MET A 640 -23.32 31.66 -3.52
CA MET A 640 -22.50 31.15 -4.63
C MET A 640 -21.43 32.13 -5.18
N VAL A 641 -20.20 32.03 -4.62
CA VAL A 641 -18.98 32.58 -5.24
C VAL A 641 -18.16 31.43 -5.80
N LEU A 642 -17.84 31.49 -7.10
CA LEU A 642 -17.03 30.53 -7.84
C LEU A 642 -15.61 31.09 -7.96
N LEU A 643 -14.66 30.55 -7.18
CA LEU A 643 -13.27 30.99 -7.18
C LEU A 643 -12.47 30.12 -8.17
N LEU A 644 -11.92 30.74 -9.21
CA LEU A 644 -11.07 30.10 -10.23
C LEU A 644 -9.61 30.54 -9.97
N GLN A 645 -8.79 29.64 -9.44
CA GLN A 645 -7.32 29.80 -9.44
C GLN A 645 -6.78 29.11 -10.70
N LEU A 646 -6.00 29.85 -11.50
CA LEU A 646 -5.29 29.37 -12.68
C LEU A 646 -3.82 29.12 -12.36
#